data_AF-A0A0G0XBP7-F1
#
_entry.id   AF-A0A0G0XBP7-F1
#
_cell.length_a   1.000
_cell.length_b   1.000
_cell.length_c   1.000
_cell.angle_alpha   90.00
_cell.angle_beta   90.00
_cell.angle_gamma   90.00
#
_symmetry.space_group_name_H-M   'P 1'
#
loop_
_entity.id
_entity.type
_entity.pdbx_description
1 polymer ?
#
loop_
_entity_poly.entity_id
_entity_poly.type
_entity_poly.pdbx_seq_one_letter_code
_entity_poly.pdbx_strand_id
1 'polypeptide(L)'
;MKEGLESEAIATAVAQEQTDFFEKNGAFFASYAGDSSLEIKQSPQGLGTFAIDLEKGVMYAEPNFWEQAGGFGESDKVFATLHEFEHFKEMMEMINKKGGLAKFKKHLDKFKKRKRFSILDNCVDDIKMNRSVIGRASALDETRNRLYEKRLFPEDDLSKAPKHLQFSQALLREAMLPNRQTVVSSDIRTEVERIKNIKSGGISLMDFITAPNTPMETRLKLQERFLEPVMEKFFKEDAAQKKKEKEEGEGDSGNGEGEDGEEGEGESEKEEKDKKNNKPQKSKKSSKNKPENSEDYFKNEYEEWDKKNPPTLPMAEIEKALKEHEKAKKEEKTPAELAEEVYAKAEGITAEELREYRKFLENLEEIKNPETDESVVEEIRTIFKKIIAERKKKTLRSKLPAEEGEILAFPAQAHIAVESGNFEPRVWETVDWKDKPKELFGEFDVTIVCDRSGSMERPSSKKIEQRKAAALVMEALKEFSDELGEEKPYLEFDLNVRSEIWTFGDDKQVEMLKPLDKNLTEKQRVLVYKTLENTPGDSTKDFSALEKIRDGVPAGDWAKIQKRKLKKLVIVLTDGDSDNPSAVQGLLREFREKGMVVIGVGITAEGASAKTTYAPDGMVCEKVEDLAGVLGNLLSKHIKELNTG
;
A
#
# COMPACT_ATOMS: atom_id res chain seq x y z
N MET A 1 -11.31 50.28 30.13
CA MET A 1 -12.36 49.67 30.98
C MET A 1 -13.69 49.60 30.24
N LYS A 2 -14.37 50.72 29.91
CA LYS A 2 -15.64 50.68 29.17
C LYS A 2 -15.58 49.81 27.90
N GLU A 3 -14.63 50.07 27.01
CA GLU A 3 -14.45 49.32 25.75
C GLU A 3 -14.27 47.81 25.96
N GLY A 4 -13.67 47.40 27.08
CA GLY A 4 -13.50 45.98 27.43
C GLY A 4 -14.78 45.33 27.94
N LEU A 5 -15.56 46.05 28.76
CA LEU A 5 -16.88 45.59 29.22
C LEU A 5 -17.88 45.54 28.06
N GLU A 6 -17.78 46.47 27.12
CA GLU A 6 -18.59 46.49 25.90
C GLU A 6 -18.20 45.33 24.96
N SER A 7 -16.92 45.00 24.79
CA SER A 7 -16.50 43.83 23.99
C SER A 7 -16.87 42.49 24.63
N GLU A 8 -16.81 42.38 25.96
CA GLU A 8 -17.20 41.18 26.72
C GLU A 8 -18.72 40.94 26.70
N ALA A 9 -19.53 42.01 26.79
CA ALA A 9 -20.98 41.93 26.63
C ALA A 9 -21.40 41.53 25.20
N ILE A 10 -20.73 42.07 24.16
CA ILE A 10 -20.99 41.70 22.76
C ILE A 10 -20.65 40.22 22.51
N ALA A 11 -19.49 39.75 22.98
CA ALA A 11 -19.10 38.34 22.84
C ALA A 11 -20.12 37.40 23.52
N THR A 12 -20.63 37.79 24.69
CA THR A 12 -21.64 37.04 25.43
C THR A 12 -22.97 36.97 24.66
N ALA A 13 -23.43 38.07 24.08
CA ALA A 13 -24.67 38.11 23.29
C ALA A 13 -24.59 37.23 22.03
N VAL A 14 -23.47 37.28 21.30
CA VAL A 14 -23.22 36.44 20.11
C VAL A 14 -23.21 34.96 20.47
N ALA A 15 -22.64 34.58 21.61
CA ALA A 15 -22.64 33.20 22.08
C ALA A 15 -24.04 32.71 22.51
N GLN A 16 -24.88 33.58 23.06
CA GLN A 16 -26.27 33.23 23.38
C GLN A 16 -27.09 32.98 22.11
N GLU A 17 -27.05 33.90 21.12
CA GLU A 17 -27.82 33.71 19.88
C GLU A 17 -27.40 32.43 19.12
N GLN A 18 -26.10 32.13 19.11
CA GLN A 18 -25.59 30.88 18.55
C GLN A 18 -26.22 29.65 19.23
N THR A 19 -26.38 29.70 20.55
CA THR A 19 -26.98 28.63 21.36
C THR A 19 -28.48 28.51 21.08
N ASP A 20 -29.21 29.64 21.11
CA ASP A 20 -30.65 29.70 20.80
C ASP A 20 -30.97 29.11 19.41
N PHE A 21 -30.12 29.40 18.42
CA PHE A 21 -30.24 28.84 17.07
C PHE A 21 -30.14 27.31 17.05
N PHE A 22 -29.21 26.72 17.83
CA PHE A 22 -29.04 25.27 17.92
C PHE A 22 -30.07 24.59 18.82
N GLU A 23 -30.54 25.22 19.90
CA GLU A 23 -31.68 24.70 20.68
C GLU A 23 -32.95 24.61 19.83
N LYS A 24 -33.20 25.63 19.00
CA LYS A 24 -34.38 25.69 18.13
C LYS A 24 -34.29 24.77 16.90
N ASN A 25 -33.13 24.70 16.25
CA ASN A 25 -32.98 23.98 14.96
C ASN A 25 -32.26 22.62 15.08
N GLY A 26 -31.67 22.28 16.24
CA GLY A 26 -30.86 21.07 16.42
C GLY A 26 -31.58 19.75 16.13
N ALA A 27 -32.86 19.64 16.51
CA ALA A 27 -33.67 18.46 16.19
C ALA A 27 -33.91 18.30 14.66
N PHE A 28 -34.07 19.42 13.94
CA PHE A 28 -34.14 19.40 12.49
C PHE A 28 -32.79 19.06 11.86
N PHE A 29 -31.67 19.60 12.36
CA PHE A 29 -30.33 19.24 11.90
C PHE A 29 -29.99 17.76 12.11
N ALA A 30 -30.34 17.17 13.26
CA ALA A 30 -30.16 15.74 13.51
C ALA A 30 -31.03 14.89 12.57
N SER A 31 -32.30 15.28 12.37
CA SER A 31 -33.18 14.61 11.39
C SER A 31 -32.71 14.80 9.95
N TYR A 32 -32.02 15.90 9.63
CA TYR A 32 -31.47 16.18 8.32
C TYR A 32 -30.18 15.41 8.07
N ALA A 33 -29.33 15.21 9.07
CA ALA A 33 -28.15 14.35 8.93
C ALA A 33 -28.55 12.95 8.46
N GLY A 34 -29.56 12.36 9.11
CA GLY A 34 -30.22 11.11 8.71
C GLY A 34 -29.34 9.86 8.81
N ASP A 35 -28.11 10.01 9.25
CA ASP A 35 -27.07 8.99 9.38
C ASP A 35 -26.42 9.21 10.75
N SER A 36 -26.43 8.20 11.63
CA SER A 36 -25.88 8.31 12.98
C SER A 36 -24.35 8.37 13.04
N SER A 37 -23.67 8.29 11.89
CA SER A 37 -22.22 8.51 11.77
C SER A 37 -21.84 9.95 11.36
N LEU A 38 -22.83 10.84 11.12
CA LEU A 38 -22.60 12.24 10.77
C LEU A 38 -23.48 13.18 11.62
N GLU A 39 -22.89 14.22 12.19
CA GLU A 39 -23.61 15.17 13.07
C GLU A 39 -23.30 16.64 12.71
N ILE A 40 -24.27 17.52 12.95
CA ILE A 40 -24.08 18.98 12.96
C ILE A 40 -24.16 19.45 14.42
N LYS A 41 -23.13 20.14 14.91
CA LYS A 41 -23.04 20.66 16.28
C LYS A 41 -22.67 22.14 16.31
N GLN A 42 -22.99 22.80 17.41
CA GLN A 42 -22.58 24.18 17.68
C GLN A 42 -21.05 24.28 17.75
N SER A 43 -20.48 25.30 17.10
CA SER A 43 -19.05 25.59 17.14
C SER A 43 -18.57 26.01 18.54
N PRO A 44 -17.37 25.58 18.98
CA PRO A 44 -16.77 26.09 20.22
C PRO A 44 -16.61 27.61 20.23
N GLN A 45 -16.89 28.24 21.37
CA GLN A 45 -16.80 29.69 21.54
C GLN A 45 -15.44 30.24 21.10
N GLY A 46 -15.47 31.30 20.28
CA GLY A 46 -14.26 32.00 19.82
C GLY A 46 -13.62 31.44 18.54
N LEU A 47 -14.14 30.37 17.93
CA LEU A 47 -13.63 29.88 16.64
C LEU A 47 -13.94 30.84 15.48
N GLY A 48 -15.15 31.41 15.43
CA GLY A 48 -15.55 32.42 14.43
C GLY A 48 -15.68 31.93 12.99
N THR A 49 -15.61 30.61 12.76
CA THR A 49 -15.68 29.94 11.46
C THR A 49 -16.13 28.48 11.69
N PHE A 50 -16.38 27.70 10.64
CA PHE A 50 -16.77 26.29 10.79
C PHE A 50 -15.52 25.41 11.04
N ALA A 51 -15.71 24.25 11.67
CA ALA A 51 -14.69 23.21 11.83
C ALA A 51 -15.27 21.80 11.60
N ILE A 52 -14.38 20.82 11.49
CA ILE A 52 -14.71 19.42 11.21
C ILE A 52 -13.91 18.48 12.10
N ASP A 53 -14.52 17.34 12.45
CA ASP A 53 -13.88 16.20 13.10
C ASP A 53 -14.18 14.95 12.26
N LEU A 54 -13.18 14.54 11.48
CA LEU A 54 -13.27 13.42 10.54
C LEU A 54 -13.26 12.04 11.20
N GLU A 55 -12.95 11.97 12.50
CA GLU A 55 -12.98 10.73 13.28
C GLU A 55 -14.36 10.50 13.87
N LYS A 56 -14.95 11.56 14.46
CA LYS A 56 -16.31 11.52 15.05
C LYS A 56 -17.44 11.77 14.06
N GLY A 57 -17.12 12.21 12.84
CA GLY A 57 -18.11 12.57 11.83
C GLY A 57 -18.87 13.87 12.14
N VAL A 58 -18.27 14.78 12.92
CA VAL A 58 -18.94 16.02 13.36
C VAL A 58 -18.53 17.20 12.49
N MET A 59 -19.51 17.95 11.99
CA MET A 59 -19.33 19.32 11.54
C MET A 59 -19.72 20.29 12.66
N TYR A 60 -18.77 21.14 13.07
CA TYR A 60 -18.97 22.23 14.00
C TYR A 60 -19.31 23.49 13.22
N ALA A 61 -20.57 23.93 13.29
CA ALA A 61 -21.09 25.04 12.52
C ALA A 61 -21.17 26.33 13.33
N GLU A 62 -20.87 27.44 12.66
CA GLU A 62 -20.84 28.80 13.23
C GLU A 62 -21.86 29.70 12.50
N PRO A 63 -23.16 29.67 12.87
CA PRO A 63 -24.22 30.41 12.17
C PRO A 63 -23.96 31.92 12.08
N ASN A 64 -23.23 32.49 13.05
CA ASN A 64 -23.03 33.93 13.17
C ASN A 64 -21.88 34.43 12.27
N PHE A 65 -21.09 33.52 11.66
CA PHE A 65 -20.22 33.80 10.52
C PHE A 65 -20.98 34.53 9.39
N TRP A 66 -22.22 34.09 9.13
CA TRP A 66 -23.05 34.61 8.05
C TRP A 66 -23.66 35.99 8.33
N GLU A 67 -23.74 36.41 9.59
CA GLU A 67 -24.10 37.80 9.91
C GLU A 67 -22.94 38.74 9.72
N GLN A 68 -21.75 38.35 10.17
CA GLN A 68 -20.52 39.10 9.94
C GLN A 68 -20.18 39.21 8.43
N ALA A 69 -20.54 38.18 7.65
CA ALA A 69 -20.40 38.17 6.19
C ALA A 69 -21.49 38.94 5.42
N GLY A 70 -22.62 39.34 6.04
CA GLY A 70 -23.65 40.10 5.33
C GLY A 70 -25.07 40.18 5.93
N GLY A 71 -25.28 39.92 7.22
CA GLY A 71 -26.59 40.02 7.87
C GLY A 71 -27.61 38.99 7.35
N PHE A 72 -27.31 37.70 7.49
CA PHE A 72 -28.17 36.58 7.10
C PHE A 72 -29.31 36.36 8.10
N GLY A 73 -30.55 36.27 7.62
CA GLY A 73 -31.70 35.97 8.50
C GLY A 73 -31.74 34.48 8.91
N GLU A 74 -32.60 34.10 9.86
CA GLU A 74 -32.60 32.72 10.39
C GLU A 74 -32.73 31.64 9.30
N SER A 75 -33.64 31.81 8.32
CA SER A 75 -33.76 30.82 7.24
C SER A 75 -32.52 30.79 6.32
N ASP A 76 -31.84 31.94 6.15
CA ASP A 76 -30.56 32.01 5.43
C ASP A 76 -29.47 31.26 6.21
N LYS A 77 -29.37 31.46 7.55
CA LYS A 77 -28.44 30.72 8.44
C LYS A 77 -28.68 29.21 8.38
N VAL A 78 -29.94 28.76 8.42
CA VAL A 78 -30.31 27.34 8.30
C VAL A 78 -29.90 26.78 6.93
N PHE A 79 -30.28 27.44 5.83
CA PHE A 79 -29.94 26.97 4.49
C PHE A 79 -28.43 26.84 4.28
N ALA A 80 -27.66 27.84 4.72
CA ALA A 80 -26.20 27.82 4.61
C ALA A 80 -25.58 26.71 5.48
N THR A 81 -26.06 26.51 6.71
CA THR A 81 -25.59 25.40 7.58
C THR A 81 -25.86 24.01 6.95
N LEU A 82 -26.98 23.85 6.23
CA LEU A 82 -27.24 22.62 5.48
C LEU A 82 -26.35 22.47 4.25
N HIS A 83 -26.04 23.56 3.55
CA HIS A 83 -25.13 23.57 2.39
C HIS A 83 -23.72 23.09 2.78
N GLU A 84 -23.14 23.65 3.85
CA GLU A 84 -21.83 23.22 4.37
C GLU A 84 -21.83 21.75 4.81
N PHE A 85 -22.96 21.25 5.32
CA PHE A 85 -23.07 19.84 5.70
C PHE A 85 -23.02 18.89 4.50
N GLU A 86 -23.52 19.29 3.32
CA GLU A 86 -23.40 18.46 2.11
C GLU A 86 -21.95 18.43 1.59
N HIS A 87 -21.22 19.57 1.67
CA HIS A 87 -19.77 19.62 1.40
C HIS A 87 -18.99 18.69 2.35
N PHE A 88 -19.28 18.77 3.66
CA PHE A 88 -18.72 17.87 4.66
C PHE A 88 -19.03 16.40 4.37
N LYS A 89 -20.27 16.10 3.97
CA LYS A 89 -20.72 14.75 3.63
C LYS A 89 -20.04 14.17 2.38
N GLU A 90 -19.92 14.93 1.29
CA GLU A 90 -19.19 14.45 0.09
C GLU A 90 -17.71 14.18 0.41
N MET A 91 -17.07 15.03 1.21
CA MET A 91 -15.71 14.78 1.70
C MET A 91 -15.62 13.48 2.52
N MET A 92 -16.52 13.27 3.49
CA MET A 92 -16.57 12.04 4.30
C MET A 92 -16.79 10.79 3.43
N GLU A 93 -17.71 10.87 2.46
CA GLU A 93 -17.94 9.84 1.46
C GLU A 93 -16.69 9.59 0.59
N MET A 94 -15.85 10.60 0.31
CA MET A 94 -14.63 10.41 -0.47
C MET A 94 -13.50 9.80 0.36
N ILE A 95 -13.18 10.33 1.55
CA ILE A 95 -12.00 9.90 2.31
C ILE A 95 -12.11 8.47 2.85
N ASN A 96 -13.34 7.98 3.08
CA ASN A 96 -13.59 6.61 3.56
C ASN A 96 -13.59 5.54 2.44
N LYS A 97 -13.53 5.93 1.16
CA LYS A 97 -13.32 4.98 0.04
C LYS A 97 -11.84 4.54 0.00
N LYS A 98 -11.55 3.32 -0.48
CA LYS A 98 -10.18 2.77 -0.57
C LYS A 98 -9.25 3.69 -1.38
N GLY A 99 -8.25 4.27 -0.73
CA GLY A 99 -7.33 5.26 -1.32
C GLY A 99 -7.90 6.67 -1.52
N GLY A 100 -9.14 6.93 -1.07
CA GLY A 100 -9.85 8.19 -1.24
C GLY A 100 -9.17 9.38 -0.57
N LEU A 101 -8.65 9.19 0.65
CA LEU A 101 -7.86 10.20 1.38
C LEU A 101 -6.69 10.76 0.54
N ALA A 102 -5.94 9.89 -0.15
CA ALA A 102 -4.82 10.29 -0.99
C ALA A 102 -5.27 11.04 -2.26
N LYS A 103 -6.40 10.62 -2.86
CA LYS A 103 -7.01 11.33 -3.99
C LYS A 103 -7.49 12.73 -3.58
N PHE A 104 -8.12 12.86 -2.41
CA PHE A 104 -8.62 14.14 -1.89
C PHE A 104 -7.48 15.12 -1.59
N LYS A 105 -6.42 14.66 -0.90
CA LYS A 105 -5.18 15.45 -0.70
C LYS A 105 -4.57 15.96 -2.02
N LYS A 106 -4.44 15.08 -3.03
CA LYS A 106 -3.94 15.45 -4.38
C LYS A 106 -4.81 16.53 -5.05
N HIS A 107 -6.12 16.46 -4.86
CA HIS A 107 -7.09 17.43 -5.37
C HIS A 107 -6.98 18.79 -4.64
N LEU A 108 -6.91 18.82 -3.30
CA LEU A 108 -6.64 20.04 -2.54
C LEU A 108 -5.32 20.72 -2.95
N ASP A 109 -4.25 19.94 -3.16
CA ASP A 109 -2.95 20.45 -3.60
C ASP A 109 -2.95 21.01 -5.05
N LYS A 110 -3.90 20.58 -5.89
CA LYS A 110 -4.14 21.17 -7.22
C LYS A 110 -4.69 22.58 -7.07
N PHE A 111 -5.65 22.78 -6.18
CA PHE A 111 -6.37 24.04 -5.98
C PHE A 111 -5.53 25.11 -5.27
N LYS A 112 -4.75 24.73 -4.24
CA LYS A 112 -3.75 25.64 -3.61
C LYS A 112 -2.79 26.26 -4.63
N LYS A 113 -2.42 25.50 -5.66
CA LYS A 113 -1.46 25.91 -6.70
C LYS A 113 -2.12 26.64 -7.88
N ARG A 114 -3.45 26.58 -8.00
CA ARG A 114 -4.20 27.06 -9.17
C ARG A 114 -5.60 27.53 -8.75
N LYS A 115 -5.69 28.75 -8.21
CA LYS A 115 -6.93 29.33 -7.67
C LYS A 115 -8.09 29.28 -8.67
N ARG A 116 -7.82 29.47 -9.97
CA ARG A 116 -8.83 29.33 -11.04
C ARG A 116 -9.61 28.02 -11.01
N PHE A 117 -8.95 26.89 -10.70
CA PHE A 117 -9.61 25.59 -10.66
C PHE A 117 -10.39 25.38 -9.35
N SER A 118 -9.95 25.99 -8.24
CA SER A 118 -10.77 26.05 -7.01
C SER A 118 -12.09 26.78 -7.29
N ILE A 119 -12.04 27.96 -7.93
CA ILE A 119 -13.25 28.75 -8.23
C ILE A 119 -14.17 27.97 -9.19
N LEU A 120 -13.62 27.29 -10.20
CA LEU A 120 -14.41 26.42 -11.08
C LEU A 120 -15.06 25.25 -10.32
N ASP A 121 -14.36 24.66 -9.35
CA ASP A 121 -14.88 23.52 -8.60
C ASP A 121 -16.01 23.94 -7.66
N ASN A 122 -15.79 24.95 -6.81
CA ASN A 122 -16.83 25.56 -5.97
C ASN A 122 -18.08 25.90 -6.82
N CYS A 123 -17.92 26.58 -7.96
CA CYS A 123 -19.04 26.93 -8.84
C CYS A 123 -19.82 25.73 -9.43
N VAL A 124 -19.24 24.53 -9.48
CA VAL A 124 -19.92 23.31 -9.94
C VAL A 124 -20.46 22.51 -8.75
N ASP A 125 -19.75 22.52 -7.63
CA ASP A 125 -20.06 21.76 -6.43
C ASP A 125 -21.21 22.40 -5.63
N ASP A 126 -21.24 23.73 -5.54
CA ASP A 126 -22.35 24.48 -4.94
C ASP A 126 -23.68 24.18 -5.65
N ILE A 127 -23.66 23.95 -6.98
CA ILE A 127 -24.84 23.50 -7.73
C ILE A 127 -25.32 22.14 -7.20
N LYS A 128 -24.38 21.21 -6.96
CA LYS A 128 -24.68 19.90 -6.38
C LYS A 128 -25.22 20.04 -4.96
N MET A 129 -24.54 20.78 -4.09
CA MET A 129 -24.94 20.91 -2.68
C MET A 129 -26.29 21.61 -2.54
N ASN A 130 -26.55 22.67 -3.32
CA ASN A 130 -27.88 23.30 -3.38
C ASN A 130 -28.97 22.35 -3.91
N ARG A 131 -28.66 21.46 -4.86
CA ARG A 131 -29.58 20.39 -5.32
C ARG A 131 -29.81 19.33 -4.25
N SER A 132 -28.80 18.98 -3.46
CA SER A 132 -28.92 18.08 -2.31
C SER A 132 -29.80 18.71 -1.21
N VAL A 133 -29.54 19.97 -0.83
CA VAL A 133 -30.34 20.68 0.18
C VAL A 133 -31.81 20.78 -0.21
N ILE A 134 -32.13 21.17 -1.44
CA ILE A 134 -33.53 21.26 -1.88
C ILE A 134 -34.16 19.88 -2.11
N GLY A 135 -33.37 18.87 -2.51
CA GLY A 135 -33.85 17.48 -2.60
C GLY A 135 -34.24 16.87 -1.25
N ARG A 136 -33.73 17.41 -0.14
CA ARG A 136 -33.96 16.88 1.23
C ARG A 136 -34.75 17.84 2.14
N ALA A 137 -34.76 19.13 1.84
CA ALA A 137 -35.46 20.20 2.55
C ALA A 137 -36.08 21.21 1.56
N SER A 138 -36.99 20.74 0.70
CA SER A 138 -37.57 21.50 -0.41
C SER A 138 -38.27 22.81 -0.03
N ALA A 139 -38.71 22.95 1.22
CA ALA A 139 -39.26 24.19 1.78
C ALA A 139 -38.27 25.38 1.77
N LEU A 140 -36.96 25.12 1.59
CA LEU A 140 -35.93 26.14 1.51
C LEU A 140 -35.66 26.67 0.08
N ASP A 141 -36.36 26.20 -0.95
CA ASP A 141 -36.09 26.60 -2.35
C ASP A 141 -36.22 28.12 -2.55
N GLU A 142 -37.26 28.74 -1.97
CA GLU A 142 -37.43 30.19 -1.95
C GLU A 142 -36.28 30.92 -1.23
N THR A 143 -35.72 30.32 -0.18
CA THR A 143 -34.55 30.88 0.53
C THR A 143 -33.29 30.79 -0.32
N ARG A 144 -33.03 29.66 -1.00
CA ARG A 144 -31.95 29.55 -2.00
C ARG A 144 -32.08 30.63 -3.07
N ASN A 145 -33.28 30.75 -3.67
CA ASN A 145 -33.52 31.71 -4.75
C ASN A 145 -33.30 33.15 -4.27
N ARG A 146 -33.78 33.50 -3.07
CA ARG A 146 -33.55 34.80 -2.43
C ARG A 146 -32.07 35.08 -2.17
N LEU A 147 -31.31 34.09 -1.70
CA LEU A 147 -29.87 34.22 -1.43
C LEU A 147 -29.06 34.48 -2.71
N TYR A 148 -29.31 33.70 -3.76
CA TYR A 148 -28.65 33.90 -5.04
C TYR A 148 -29.06 35.21 -5.72
N GLU A 149 -30.35 35.56 -5.70
CA GLU A 149 -30.84 36.81 -6.30
C GLU A 149 -30.36 38.07 -5.56
N LYS A 150 -30.29 38.08 -4.23
CA LYS A 150 -30.14 39.32 -3.44
C LYS A 150 -28.82 39.49 -2.72
N ARG A 151 -28.00 38.42 -2.59
CA ARG A 151 -26.71 38.47 -1.89
C ARG A 151 -25.55 38.01 -2.77
N LEU A 152 -25.62 36.79 -3.29
CA LEU A 152 -24.47 36.16 -3.97
C LEU A 152 -24.28 36.68 -5.40
N PHE A 153 -25.37 36.82 -6.17
CA PHE A 153 -25.34 37.25 -7.57
C PHE A 153 -26.44 38.30 -7.91
N PRO A 154 -26.40 39.49 -7.28
CA PRO A 154 -27.37 40.56 -7.50
C PRO A 154 -27.32 41.18 -8.90
N GLU A 155 -26.14 41.18 -9.54
CA GLU A 155 -25.98 41.55 -10.95
C GLU A 155 -26.18 40.31 -11.87
N ASP A 156 -26.68 40.55 -13.08
CA ASP A 156 -26.73 39.58 -14.19
C ASP A 156 -25.62 39.80 -15.23
N ASP A 157 -25.04 41.00 -15.27
CA ASP A 157 -23.86 41.33 -16.08
C ASP A 157 -22.55 40.91 -15.40
N LEU A 158 -21.94 39.86 -15.95
CA LEU A 158 -20.62 39.36 -15.56
C LEU A 158 -19.52 39.82 -16.52
N SER A 159 -19.84 40.56 -17.59
CA SER A 159 -18.90 40.87 -18.69
C SER A 159 -17.66 41.68 -18.27
N LYS A 160 -17.72 42.34 -17.12
CA LYS A 160 -16.62 43.09 -16.47
C LYS A 160 -15.53 42.18 -15.89
N ALA A 161 -15.83 40.92 -15.57
CA ALA A 161 -14.87 39.96 -15.04
C ALA A 161 -13.99 39.35 -16.16
N PRO A 162 -12.77 38.85 -15.86
CA PRO A 162 -11.98 38.04 -16.79
C PRO A 162 -12.79 36.87 -17.36
N LYS A 163 -12.56 36.49 -18.63
CA LYS A 163 -13.31 35.43 -19.32
C LYS A 163 -13.36 34.13 -18.51
N HIS A 164 -12.26 33.70 -17.91
CA HIS A 164 -12.27 32.46 -17.10
C HIS A 164 -13.23 32.55 -15.90
N LEU A 165 -13.36 33.71 -15.26
CA LEU A 165 -14.33 33.91 -14.17
C LEU A 165 -15.76 34.06 -14.69
N GLN A 166 -15.98 34.67 -15.87
CA GLN A 166 -17.30 34.67 -16.53
C GLN A 166 -17.81 33.23 -16.75
N PHE A 167 -16.94 32.30 -17.15
CA PHE A 167 -17.30 30.91 -17.42
C PHE A 167 -17.81 30.18 -16.18
N SER A 168 -17.03 30.18 -15.08
CA SER A 168 -17.43 29.46 -13.85
C SER A 168 -18.66 30.09 -13.19
N GLN A 169 -18.73 31.43 -13.14
CA GLN A 169 -19.84 32.14 -12.52
C GLN A 169 -21.16 32.01 -13.31
N ALA A 170 -21.10 32.00 -14.65
CA ALA A 170 -22.28 31.76 -15.47
C ALA A 170 -22.85 30.34 -15.28
N LEU A 171 -22.00 29.32 -15.13
CA LEU A 171 -22.46 27.95 -14.85
C LEU A 171 -23.21 27.85 -13.51
N LEU A 172 -22.66 28.45 -12.44
CA LEU A 172 -23.33 28.48 -11.12
C LEU A 172 -24.64 29.28 -11.18
N ARG A 173 -24.56 30.55 -11.61
CA ARG A 173 -25.69 31.48 -11.52
C ARG A 173 -26.87 31.05 -12.40
N GLU A 174 -26.62 30.55 -13.61
CA GLU A 174 -27.70 30.08 -14.49
C GLU A 174 -28.25 28.70 -14.09
N ALA A 175 -27.54 27.93 -13.26
CA ALA A 175 -28.10 26.71 -12.66
C ALA A 175 -28.98 27.02 -11.44
N MET A 176 -28.68 28.07 -10.68
CA MET A 176 -29.45 28.50 -9.50
C MET A 176 -30.62 29.43 -9.85
N LEU A 177 -30.49 30.25 -10.89
CA LEU A 177 -31.50 31.19 -11.38
C LEU A 177 -31.80 30.91 -12.88
N PRO A 178 -32.39 29.75 -13.24
CA PRO A 178 -32.53 29.30 -14.63
C PRO A 178 -33.36 30.23 -15.53
N ASN A 179 -34.21 31.07 -14.94
CA ASN A 179 -35.01 32.07 -15.66
C ASN A 179 -34.28 33.41 -15.89
N ARG A 180 -32.98 33.53 -15.54
CA ARG A 180 -32.17 34.75 -15.72
C ARG A 180 -30.78 34.41 -16.27
N GLN A 181 -30.70 34.28 -17.60
CA GLN A 181 -29.44 34.19 -18.35
C GLN A 181 -28.53 35.40 -18.04
N THR A 182 -27.21 35.19 -18.01
CA THR A 182 -26.22 36.23 -17.71
C THR A 182 -25.72 36.96 -18.96
N VAL A 183 -25.36 38.23 -18.79
CA VAL A 183 -24.58 38.95 -19.80
C VAL A 183 -23.11 38.60 -19.63
N VAL A 184 -22.52 38.06 -20.70
CA VAL A 184 -21.14 37.54 -20.79
C VAL A 184 -20.64 37.79 -22.22
N SER A 185 -19.33 37.69 -22.42
CA SER A 185 -18.73 37.76 -23.75
C SER A 185 -19.24 36.64 -24.70
N SER A 186 -19.23 36.90 -26.01
CA SER A 186 -19.72 35.99 -27.07
C SER A 186 -19.14 34.58 -26.98
N ASP A 187 -17.84 34.50 -26.71
CA ASP A 187 -17.08 33.27 -26.69
C ASP A 187 -17.47 32.43 -25.46
N ILE A 188 -17.69 33.10 -24.34
CA ILE A 188 -18.17 32.49 -23.09
C ILE A 188 -19.60 31.97 -23.27
N ARG A 189 -20.50 32.76 -23.85
CA ARG A 189 -21.86 32.29 -24.16
C ARG A 189 -21.83 31.04 -25.04
N THR A 190 -20.97 31.04 -26.06
CA THR A 190 -20.80 29.90 -26.97
C THR A 190 -20.33 28.63 -26.22
N GLU A 191 -19.34 28.74 -25.33
CA GLU A 191 -18.85 27.60 -24.56
C GLU A 191 -19.84 27.14 -23.47
N VAL A 192 -20.56 28.07 -22.80
CA VAL A 192 -21.61 27.74 -21.82
C VAL A 192 -22.76 26.96 -22.48
N GLU A 193 -23.28 27.44 -23.63
CA GLU A 193 -24.32 26.70 -24.34
C GLU A 193 -23.79 25.37 -24.93
N ARG A 194 -22.52 25.31 -25.37
CA ARG A 194 -21.90 24.04 -25.80
C ARG A 194 -21.88 23.03 -24.65
N ILE A 195 -21.45 23.42 -23.46
CA ILE A 195 -21.39 22.56 -22.27
C ILE A 195 -22.79 22.07 -21.85
N LYS A 196 -23.79 22.97 -21.81
CA LYS A 196 -25.19 22.61 -21.51
C LYS A 196 -25.79 21.64 -22.52
N ASN A 197 -25.33 21.66 -23.77
CA ASN A 197 -25.82 20.78 -24.83
C ASN A 197 -25.05 19.45 -24.99
N ILE A 198 -23.97 19.22 -24.23
CA ILE A 198 -23.39 17.87 -24.11
C ILE A 198 -24.40 16.99 -23.38
N LYS A 199 -24.91 15.95 -24.07
CA LYS A 199 -25.93 15.03 -23.54
C LYS A 199 -25.56 13.57 -23.82
N SER A 200 -25.94 12.68 -22.90
CA SER A 200 -25.88 11.22 -23.08
C SER A 200 -27.07 10.57 -22.38
N GLY A 201 -27.74 9.61 -23.03
CA GLY A 201 -28.96 8.99 -22.50
C GLY A 201 -30.11 9.98 -22.22
N GLY A 202 -30.09 11.17 -22.84
CA GLY A 202 -31.03 12.27 -22.58
C GLY A 202 -30.63 13.23 -21.46
N ILE A 203 -29.71 12.84 -20.57
CA ILE A 203 -29.23 13.66 -19.44
C ILE A 203 -28.11 14.60 -19.93
N SER A 204 -28.08 15.86 -19.45
CA SER A 204 -26.99 16.79 -19.77
C SER A 204 -25.75 16.53 -18.92
N LEU A 205 -24.57 16.93 -19.41
CA LEU A 205 -23.31 16.84 -18.66
C LEU A 205 -23.41 17.59 -17.32
N MET A 206 -23.95 18.81 -17.32
CA MET A 206 -24.10 19.62 -16.11
C MET A 206 -25.07 18.95 -15.13
N ASP A 207 -26.19 18.41 -15.60
CA ASP A 207 -27.15 17.73 -14.74
C ASP A 207 -26.58 16.44 -14.14
N PHE A 208 -25.75 15.71 -14.90
CA PHE A 208 -25.09 14.52 -14.41
C PHE A 208 -24.01 14.83 -13.37
N ILE A 209 -23.09 15.78 -13.62
CA ILE A 209 -22.01 16.07 -12.67
C ILE A 209 -22.49 16.76 -11.39
N THR A 210 -23.65 17.44 -11.44
CA THR A 210 -24.26 18.14 -10.30
C THR A 210 -25.48 17.40 -9.72
N ALA A 211 -25.70 16.14 -10.08
CA ALA A 211 -26.71 15.30 -9.43
C ALA A 211 -26.26 14.94 -8.00
N PRO A 212 -27.13 15.01 -6.97
CA PRO A 212 -26.78 14.67 -5.59
C PRO A 212 -26.12 13.29 -5.42
N ASN A 213 -26.52 12.31 -6.23
CA ASN A 213 -26.01 10.93 -6.21
C ASN A 213 -24.75 10.69 -7.06
N THR A 214 -24.22 11.68 -7.79
CA THR A 214 -22.98 11.51 -8.57
C THR A 214 -21.77 11.63 -7.63
N PRO A 215 -20.89 10.60 -7.52
CA PRO A 215 -19.76 10.65 -6.59
C PRO A 215 -18.71 11.70 -7.00
N MET A 216 -18.07 12.35 -6.03
CA MET A 216 -16.97 13.32 -6.23
C MET A 216 -15.94 12.85 -7.27
N GLU A 217 -15.45 11.61 -7.18
CA GLU A 217 -14.47 11.07 -8.13
C GLU A 217 -14.95 11.06 -9.59
N THR A 218 -16.25 11.00 -9.83
CA THR A 218 -16.86 11.04 -11.17
C THR A 218 -17.11 12.49 -11.59
N ARG A 219 -17.59 13.34 -10.67
CA ARG A 219 -17.74 14.79 -10.85
C ARG A 219 -16.40 15.41 -11.30
N LEU A 220 -15.34 15.19 -10.53
CA LEU A 220 -13.98 15.69 -10.80
C LEU A 220 -13.42 15.20 -12.14
N LYS A 221 -13.49 13.89 -12.45
CA LYS A 221 -13.00 13.34 -13.73
C LYS A 221 -13.71 13.94 -14.95
N LEU A 222 -14.97 14.33 -14.80
CA LEU A 222 -15.74 14.96 -15.88
C LEU A 222 -15.46 16.47 -15.97
N GLN A 223 -15.22 17.16 -14.86
CA GLN A 223 -14.72 18.54 -14.87
C GLN A 223 -13.33 18.62 -15.52
N GLU A 224 -12.37 17.76 -15.13
CA GLU A 224 -11.03 17.66 -15.72
C GLU A 224 -11.09 17.40 -17.24
N ARG A 225 -12.07 16.63 -17.71
CA ARG A 225 -12.24 16.28 -19.12
C ARG A 225 -12.94 17.36 -19.96
N PHE A 226 -13.91 18.08 -19.39
CA PHE A 226 -14.83 18.92 -20.18
C PHE A 226 -14.85 20.40 -19.81
N LEU A 227 -14.62 20.76 -18.54
CA LEU A 227 -14.71 22.15 -18.06
C LEU A 227 -13.32 22.79 -17.87
N GLU A 228 -12.36 22.06 -17.30
CA GLU A 228 -11.00 22.57 -17.10
C GLU A 228 -10.29 22.99 -18.41
N PRO A 229 -10.45 22.30 -19.55
CA PRO A 229 -9.87 22.76 -20.82
C PRO A 229 -10.43 24.12 -21.30
N VAL A 230 -11.71 24.41 -20.99
CA VAL A 230 -12.35 25.69 -21.33
C VAL A 230 -11.86 26.79 -20.39
N MET A 231 -11.79 26.49 -19.09
CA MET A 231 -11.24 27.40 -18.08
C MET A 231 -9.77 27.77 -18.39
N GLU A 232 -8.97 26.78 -18.77
CA GLU A 232 -7.55 26.93 -19.11
C GLU A 232 -7.32 27.70 -20.43
N LYS A 233 -8.22 27.54 -21.41
CA LYS A 233 -8.24 28.34 -22.65
C LYS A 233 -8.46 29.82 -22.33
N PHE A 234 -9.55 30.15 -21.64
CA PHE A 234 -9.88 31.54 -21.33
C PHE A 234 -8.88 32.19 -20.37
N PHE A 235 -8.37 31.45 -19.38
CA PHE A 235 -7.30 31.95 -18.51
C PHE A 235 -6.04 32.35 -19.29
N LYS A 236 -5.69 31.63 -20.37
CA LYS A 236 -4.57 32.00 -21.25
C LYS A 236 -4.86 33.21 -22.11
N GLU A 237 -6.09 33.38 -22.60
CA GLU A 237 -6.53 34.58 -23.29
C GLU A 237 -6.44 35.81 -22.37
N ASP A 238 -7.05 35.73 -21.18
CA ASP A 238 -7.03 36.79 -20.16
C ASP A 238 -5.60 37.14 -19.73
N ALA A 239 -4.75 36.13 -19.47
CA ALA A 239 -3.37 36.34 -19.01
C ALA A 239 -2.49 36.94 -20.11
N ALA A 240 -2.71 36.58 -21.37
CA ALA A 240 -2.04 37.20 -22.51
C ALA A 240 -2.47 38.67 -22.69
N GLN A 241 -3.75 38.98 -22.50
CA GLN A 241 -4.26 40.36 -22.51
C GLN A 241 -3.68 41.18 -21.36
N LYS A 242 -3.82 40.73 -20.11
CA LYS A 242 -3.28 41.40 -18.91
C LYS A 242 -1.76 41.56 -18.92
N LYS A 243 -1.05 40.73 -19.71
CA LYS A 243 0.38 40.92 -20.00
C LYS A 243 0.61 42.04 -21.01
N LYS A 244 -0.09 42.05 -22.16
CA LYS A 244 -0.01 43.14 -23.15
C LYS A 244 -0.34 44.50 -22.54
N GLU A 245 -1.43 44.61 -21.80
CA GLU A 245 -1.85 45.84 -21.12
C GLU A 245 -0.76 46.42 -20.20
N LYS A 246 0.06 45.55 -19.56
CA LYS A 246 1.20 45.97 -18.74
C LYS A 246 2.47 46.30 -19.54
N GLU A 247 2.70 45.63 -20.67
CA GLU A 247 3.87 45.87 -21.54
C GLU A 247 3.66 47.09 -22.46
N GLU A 248 2.43 47.36 -22.89
CA GLU A 248 2.02 48.56 -23.63
C GLU A 248 1.92 49.76 -22.67
N GLY A 249 1.36 49.57 -21.46
CA GLY A 249 1.31 50.57 -20.38
C GLY A 249 2.67 50.88 -19.70
N GLU A 250 3.78 50.42 -20.26
CA GLU A 250 5.15 50.84 -19.92
C GLU A 250 5.88 51.49 -21.11
N GLY A 251 5.23 51.61 -22.26
CA GLY A 251 5.80 52.22 -23.48
C GLY A 251 5.48 53.71 -23.67
N ASP A 252 4.41 54.22 -23.09
CA ASP A 252 3.92 55.60 -23.34
C ASP A 252 4.28 56.57 -22.20
N SER A 253 5.57 56.92 -22.13
CA SER A 253 6.05 58.08 -21.37
C SER A 253 7.24 58.74 -22.06
N GLY A 254 7.05 59.17 -23.31
CA GLY A 254 8.07 59.83 -24.12
C GLY A 254 7.48 60.87 -25.08
N ASN A 255 7.81 62.15 -24.86
CA ASN A 255 7.42 63.32 -25.63
C ASN A 255 5.89 63.60 -25.76
N GLY A 256 5.33 64.19 -24.71
CA GLY A 256 4.46 65.35 -24.88
C GLY A 256 5.27 66.61 -24.56
N GLU A 257 5.22 67.62 -25.43
CA GLU A 257 5.89 68.91 -25.20
C GLU A 257 5.15 69.72 -24.11
N GLY A 258 5.85 70.62 -23.42
CA GLY A 258 5.30 71.39 -22.29
C GLY A 258 5.35 72.90 -22.52
N GLU A 259 4.49 73.63 -21.81
CA GLU A 259 4.57 75.08 -21.66
C GLU A 259 4.13 75.48 -20.23
N ASP A 260 5.08 76.10 -19.52
CA ASP A 260 5.04 77.08 -18.41
C ASP A 260 4.07 76.97 -17.19
N GLY A 261 4.62 77.37 -16.03
CA GLY A 261 3.93 77.44 -14.74
C GLY A 261 4.90 77.71 -13.57
N GLU A 262 5.33 78.97 -13.43
CA GLU A 262 6.26 79.52 -12.41
C GLU A 262 6.03 78.97 -10.99
N GLU A 263 7.06 78.38 -10.36
CA GLU A 263 7.99 79.00 -9.38
C GLU A 263 7.42 79.30 -7.98
N GLY A 264 8.29 79.17 -6.97
CA GLY A 264 7.93 79.21 -5.55
C GLY A 264 9.05 78.64 -4.70
N GLU A 265 10.11 79.43 -4.52
CA GLU A 265 11.31 79.04 -3.78
C GLU A 265 11.00 78.64 -2.32
N GLY A 266 11.83 77.76 -1.79
CA GLY A 266 11.98 77.58 -0.35
C GLY A 266 13.46 77.51 -0.02
N GLU A 267 13.87 78.18 1.05
CA GLU A 267 15.20 77.98 1.61
C GLU A 267 15.16 77.70 3.12
N SER A 268 16.06 76.81 3.53
CA SER A 268 16.18 76.26 4.88
C SER A 268 17.64 76.30 5.27
N GLU A 269 17.96 76.61 6.53
CA GLU A 269 19.17 76.10 7.20
C GLU A 269 18.83 75.73 8.66
N LYS A 270 19.10 74.48 9.10
CA LYS A 270 20.28 73.97 9.86
C LYS A 270 20.32 74.47 11.32
N GLU A 271 20.89 73.78 12.31
CA GLU A 271 21.79 72.60 12.39
C GLU A 271 21.12 71.44 13.20
N GLU A 272 21.38 70.14 12.98
CA GLU A 272 22.52 69.33 13.48
C GLU A 272 22.82 69.54 14.99
N LYS A 273 23.09 68.56 15.86
CA LYS A 273 23.42 67.09 15.85
C LYS A 273 23.04 66.55 17.27
N ASP A 274 23.12 65.29 17.74
CA ASP A 274 23.53 63.92 17.33
C ASP A 274 22.99 62.93 18.43
N LYS A 275 22.98 61.58 18.42
CA LYS A 275 23.16 60.50 17.41
C LYS A 275 22.63 59.15 17.99
N LYS A 276 21.63 58.47 17.40
CA LYS A 276 21.45 56.99 17.49
C LYS A 276 20.38 56.42 16.53
N ASN A 277 20.87 55.79 15.45
CA ASN A 277 20.24 54.79 14.56
C ASN A 277 18.71 54.81 14.34
N ASN A 278 18.28 55.71 13.44
CA ASN A 278 17.58 55.41 12.17
C ASN A 278 16.95 54.01 11.97
N LYS A 279 15.75 53.89 11.38
CA LYS A 279 14.72 54.93 11.10
C LYS A 279 13.36 54.29 10.76
N PRO A 280 12.21 54.91 11.11
CA PRO A 280 10.89 54.51 10.62
C PRO A 280 10.68 54.73 9.11
N GLN A 281 9.56 54.19 8.64
CA GLN A 281 8.83 54.46 7.39
C GLN A 281 9.45 55.49 6.41
N LYS A 282 9.83 55.00 5.22
CA LYS A 282 9.67 55.76 3.97
C LYS A 282 8.59 55.09 3.13
N SER A 283 7.68 55.90 2.58
CA SER A 283 6.78 55.53 1.50
C SER A 283 7.59 55.08 0.28
N LYS A 284 7.71 53.77 0.07
CA LYS A 284 8.29 53.23 -1.16
C LYS A 284 7.25 53.28 -2.27
N LYS A 285 7.54 54.01 -3.35
CA LYS A 285 6.91 53.78 -4.66
C LYS A 285 6.99 52.28 -4.97
N SER A 286 5.88 51.68 -5.37
CA SER A 286 5.82 50.27 -5.71
C SER A 286 6.63 50.00 -6.99
N SER A 287 7.82 49.44 -6.84
CA SER A 287 8.55 48.83 -7.95
C SER A 287 7.71 47.68 -8.51
N LYS A 288 7.17 47.85 -9.73
CA LYS A 288 6.47 46.79 -10.46
C LYS A 288 7.46 45.66 -10.77
N ASN A 289 7.58 44.68 -9.90
CA ASN A 289 8.19 43.41 -10.29
C ASN A 289 7.27 42.71 -11.29
N LYS A 290 7.85 42.12 -12.34
CA LYS A 290 7.12 41.28 -13.29
C LYS A 290 6.61 40.05 -12.53
N PRO A 291 5.33 39.65 -12.65
CA PRO A 291 4.75 38.56 -11.86
C PRO A 291 5.45 37.23 -12.15
N GLU A 292 5.63 36.42 -11.11
CA GLU A 292 6.38 35.16 -11.16
C GLU A 292 5.48 34.00 -11.62
N ASN A 293 4.16 34.12 -11.42
CA ASN A 293 3.15 33.21 -11.91
C ASN A 293 2.06 33.95 -12.72
N SER A 294 1.52 33.28 -13.75
CA SER A 294 0.33 33.72 -14.50
C SER A 294 -0.92 33.95 -13.62
N GLU A 295 -1.03 33.30 -12.47
CA GLU A 295 -2.14 33.54 -11.52
C GLU A 295 -2.07 34.94 -10.88
N ASP A 296 -0.88 35.53 -10.74
CA ASP A 296 -0.67 36.81 -10.05
C ASP A 296 -1.29 38.00 -10.80
N TYR A 297 -1.65 37.83 -12.08
CA TYR A 297 -2.35 38.84 -12.87
C TYR A 297 -3.80 39.08 -12.40
N PHE A 298 -4.38 38.14 -11.63
CA PHE A 298 -5.80 38.13 -11.22
C PHE A 298 -5.98 38.17 -9.70
N LYS A 299 -4.93 38.51 -8.94
CA LYS A 299 -4.95 38.47 -7.48
C LYS A 299 -6.06 39.34 -6.87
N ASN A 300 -6.37 40.49 -7.48
CA ASN A 300 -7.43 41.38 -7.02
C ASN A 300 -8.82 40.77 -7.26
N GLU A 301 -9.03 40.19 -8.45
CA GLU A 301 -10.26 39.53 -8.86
C GLU A 301 -10.53 38.26 -8.02
N TYR A 302 -9.49 37.53 -7.62
CA TYR A 302 -9.59 36.41 -6.68
C TYR A 302 -9.84 36.88 -5.24
N GLU A 303 -9.24 37.99 -4.80
CA GLU A 303 -9.55 38.59 -3.49
C GLU A 303 -10.97 39.18 -3.42
N GLU A 304 -11.53 39.65 -4.54
CA GLU A 304 -12.93 40.07 -4.61
C GLU A 304 -13.88 38.86 -4.57
N TRP A 305 -13.55 37.79 -5.29
CA TRP A 305 -14.26 36.52 -5.21
C TRP A 305 -14.30 35.97 -3.77
N ASP A 306 -13.16 35.94 -3.08
CA ASP A 306 -13.05 35.43 -1.70
C ASP A 306 -13.71 36.36 -0.66
N LYS A 307 -13.95 37.63 -0.98
CA LYS A 307 -14.78 38.54 -0.15
C LYS A 307 -16.27 38.33 -0.36
N LYS A 308 -16.69 37.96 -1.57
CA LYS A 308 -18.10 37.66 -1.92
C LYS A 308 -18.50 36.23 -1.54
N ASN A 309 -17.55 35.30 -1.51
CA ASN A 309 -17.74 33.89 -1.19
C ASN A 309 -16.67 33.45 -0.15
N PRO A 310 -16.76 33.95 1.10
CA PRO A 310 -15.75 33.66 2.12
C PRO A 310 -15.76 32.18 2.49
N PRO A 311 -14.59 31.50 2.56
CA PRO A 311 -14.53 30.08 2.89
C PRO A 311 -14.94 29.84 4.33
N THR A 312 -16.13 29.26 4.48
CA THR A 312 -16.78 28.76 5.71
C THR A 312 -15.90 27.83 6.52
N LEU A 313 -15.17 26.95 5.84
CA LEU A 313 -14.27 25.97 6.40
C LEU A 313 -12.86 26.20 5.80
N PRO A 314 -11.97 26.92 6.51
CA PRO A 314 -10.66 27.29 5.97
C PRO A 314 -9.80 26.06 5.60
N MET A 315 -9.11 26.14 4.46
CA MET A 315 -8.21 25.08 3.97
C MET A 315 -7.19 24.57 5.01
N ALA A 316 -6.79 25.42 5.96
CA ALA A 316 -5.89 25.07 7.06
C ALA A 316 -6.54 24.09 8.06
N GLU A 317 -7.82 24.27 8.39
CA GLU A 317 -8.58 23.37 9.26
C GLU A 317 -8.90 22.04 8.56
N ILE A 318 -9.22 22.07 7.26
CA ILE A 318 -9.33 20.87 6.42
C ILE A 318 -8.01 20.09 6.45
N GLU A 319 -6.88 20.76 6.22
CA GLU A 319 -5.55 20.14 6.30
C GLU A 319 -5.22 19.56 7.68
N LYS A 320 -5.62 20.23 8.76
CA LYS A 320 -5.39 19.80 10.14
C LYS A 320 -6.17 18.53 10.45
N ALA A 321 -7.48 18.53 10.20
CA ALA A 321 -8.33 17.36 10.39
C ALA A 321 -7.88 16.16 9.53
N LEU A 322 -7.44 16.39 8.28
CA LEU A 322 -6.87 15.33 7.43
C LEU A 322 -5.53 14.77 7.93
N LYS A 323 -4.76 15.53 8.70
CA LYS A 323 -3.51 15.08 9.36
C LYS A 323 -3.80 14.33 10.66
N GLU A 324 -4.86 14.71 11.37
CA GLU A 324 -5.31 14.04 12.60
C GLU A 324 -5.95 12.68 12.27
N HIS A 325 -6.86 12.63 11.30
CA HIS A 325 -7.48 11.39 10.79
C HIS A 325 -6.46 10.37 10.25
N GLU A 326 -5.37 10.84 9.63
CA GLU A 326 -4.27 9.98 9.13
C GLU A 326 -3.35 9.46 10.24
N LYS A 327 -3.37 10.05 11.45
CA LYS A 327 -2.71 9.47 12.63
C LYS A 327 -3.60 8.40 13.25
N ALA A 328 -4.88 8.70 13.51
CA ALA A 328 -5.83 7.75 14.07
C ALA A 328 -5.88 6.43 13.26
N LYS A 329 -6.00 6.52 11.92
CA LYS A 329 -5.96 5.36 11.02
C LYS A 329 -4.60 4.64 10.87
N LYS A 330 -3.57 5.05 11.62
CA LYS A 330 -2.29 4.31 11.77
C LYS A 330 -2.15 3.64 13.14
N GLU A 331 -2.97 4.03 14.11
CA GLU A 331 -2.94 3.50 15.48
C GLU A 331 -4.03 2.42 15.66
N GLU A 332 -5.12 2.47 14.89
CA GLU A 332 -6.17 1.45 14.85
C GLU A 332 -5.74 0.18 14.07
N LYS A 333 -5.00 -0.72 14.74
CA LYS A 333 -4.66 -2.06 14.20
C LYS A 333 -5.87 -2.97 14.11
N THR A 334 -6.00 -3.73 13.03
CA THR A 334 -7.10 -4.70 12.89
C THR A 334 -6.90 -5.95 13.78
N PRO A 335 -7.97 -6.71 14.10
CA PRO A 335 -7.85 -7.93 14.92
C PRO A 335 -6.91 -9.00 14.35
N ALA A 336 -6.76 -9.06 13.02
CA ALA A 336 -5.83 -9.98 12.36
C ALA A 336 -4.36 -9.58 12.60
N GLU A 337 -4.06 -8.27 12.57
CA GLU A 337 -2.72 -7.74 12.81
C GLU A 337 -2.34 -7.86 14.29
N LEU A 338 -3.30 -7.67 15.20
CA LEU A 338 -3.14 -7.97 16.63
C LEU A 338 -2.83 -9.45 16.88
N ALA A 339 -3.52 -10.37 16.20
CA ALA A 339 -3.25 -11.80 16.31
C ALA A 339 -1.86 -12.18 15.76
N GLU A 340 -1.44 -11.59 14.63
CA GLU A 340 -0.11 -11.79 14.06
C GLU A 340 1.01 -11.21 14.94
N GLU A 341 0.79 -10.04 15.55
CA GLU A 341 1.72 -9.42 16.51
C GLU A 341 1.87 -10.24 17.80
N VAL A 342 0.77 -10.79 18.33
CA VAL A 342 0.80 -11.71 19.49
C VAL A 342 1.55 -13.00 19.14
N TYR A 343 1.32 -13.56 17.94
CA TYR A 343 1.99 -14.78 17.49
C TYR A 343 3.50 -14.57 17.27
N ALA A 344 3.89 -13.53 16.52
CA ALA A 344 5.29 -13.16 16.31
C ALA A 344 6.03 -12.94 17.64
N LYS A 345 5.39 -12.23 18.58
CA LYS A 345 5.94 -11.98 19.92
C LYS A 345 6.07 -13.24 20.78
N ALA A 346 5.22 -14.25 20.58
CA ALA A 346 5.34 -15.55 21.26
C ALA A 346 6.54 -16.36 20.75
N GLU A 347 6.79 -16.32 19.44
CA GLU A 347 8.00 -16.89 18.80
C GLU A 347 9.28 -16.07 19.11
N GLY A 348 9.12 -14.80 19.50
CA GLY A 348 10.22 -13.90 19.88
C GLY A 348 10.83 -13.13 18.70
N ILE A 349 10.00 -12.79 17.71
CA ILE A 349 10.29 -11.96 16.53
C ILE A 349 9.26 -10.81 16.42
N THR A 350 9.43 -9.86 15.51
CA THR A 350 8.40 -8.82 15.23
C THR A 350 7.44 -9.24 14.12
N ALA A 351 6.27 -8.58 14.05
CA ALA A 351 5.27 -8.85 13.01
C ALA A 351 5.80 -8.48 11.61
N GLU A 352 6.64 -7.44 11.51
CA GLU A 352 7.30 -7.02 10.29
C GLU A 352 8.27 -8.10 9.78
N GLU A 353 9.10 -8.67 10.67
CA GLU A 353 10.04 -9.76 10.34
C GLU A 353 9.31 -11.00 9.80
N LEU A 354 8.19 -11.35 10.43
CA LEU A 354 7.34 -12.46 10.01
C LEU A 354 6.70 -12.21 8.64
N ARG A 355 6.25 -10.98 8.37
CA ARG A 355 5.68 -10.57 7.06
C ARG A 355 6.72 -10.56 5.95
N GLU A 356 7.93 -10.05 6.24
CA GLU A 356 9.06 -10.08 5.30
C GLU A 356 9.42 -11.51 4.93
N TYR A 357 9.49 -12.41 5.91
CA TYR A 357 9.78 -13.83 5.67
C TYR A 357 8.66 -14.55 4.90
N ARG A 358 7.39 -14.34 5.26
CA ARG A 358 6.23 -14.91 4.53
C ARG A 358 6.21 -14.46 3.07
N LYS A 359 6.38 -13.16 2.83
CA LYS A 359 6.49 -12.63 1.47
C LYS A 359 7.71 -13.17 0.72
N PHE A 360 8.82 -13.44 1.41
CA PHE A 360 9.98 -14.10 0.81
C PHE A 360 9.66 -15.53 0.37
N LEU A 361 8.95 -16.32 1.18
CA LEU A 361 8.49 -17.68 0.83
C LEU A 361 7.58 -17.71 -0.40
N GLU A 362 6.67 -16.73 -0.57
CA GLU A 362 5.79 -16.65 -1.75
C GLU A 362 6.58 -16.68 -3.07
N ASN A 363 7.75 -16.02 -3.14
CA ASN A 363 8.62 -16.05 -4.34
C ASN A 363 9.47 -17.33 -4.46
N LEU A 364 9.43 -18.27 -3.51
CA LEU A 364 10.11 -19.56 -3.63
C LEU A 364 9.25 -20.59 -4.38
N GLU A 365 7.92 -20.52 -4.28
CA GLU A 365 7.03 -21.43 -5.02
C GLU A 365 7.06 -21.17 -6.54
N GLU A 366 7.35 -19.92 -6.94
CA GLU A 366 7.55 -19.50 -8.33
C GLU A 366 8.87 -20.01 -8.97
N ILE A 367 9.78 -20.63 -8.19
CA ILE A 367 11.08 -21.11 -8.71
C ILE A 367 10.88 -22.35 -9.59
N LYS A 368 11.12 -22.18 -10.89
CA LYS A 368 11.14 -23.24 -11.91
C LYS A 368 12.51 -23.93 -12.01
N ASN A 369 12.48 -25.23 -12.31
CA ASN A 369 13.66 -25.99 -12.71
C ASN A 369 13.95 -25.74 -14.21
N PRO A 370 15.14 -25.24 -14.59
CA PRO A 370 15.45 -24.88 -15.98
C PRO A 370 15.56 -26.09 -16.93
N GLU A 371 15.63 -27.32 -16.41
CA GLU A 371 15.69 -28.55 -17.24
C GLU A 371 14.30 -29.11 -17.60
N THR A 372 13.26 -28.79 -16.80
CA THR A 372 11.90 -29.37 -16.91
C THR A 372 10.80 -28.35 -17.18
N ASP A 373 11.04 -27.07 -16.84
CA ASP A 373 10.04 -26.00 -16.74
C ASP A 373 8.95 -26.23 -15.65
N GLU A 374 9.09 -27.25 -14.79
CA GLU A 374 8.21 -27.47 -13.63
C GLU A 374 8.69 -26.68 -12.40
N SER A 375 7.82 -26.49 -11.39
CA SER A 375 8.25 -25.88 -10.11
C SER A 375 9.11 -26.86 -9.33
N VAL A 376 10.27 -26.40 -8.84
CA VAL A 376 11.20 -27.22 -8.05
C VAL A 376 10.50 -27.80 -6.81
N VAL A 377 9.54 -27.05 -6.24
CA VAL A 377 8.75 -27.48 -5.08
C VAL A 377 7.85 -28.67 -5.43
N GLU A 378 7.16 -28.65 -6.57
CA GLU A 378 6.23 -29.73 -6.97
C GLU A 378 6.95 -31.01 -7.43
N GLU A 379 8.13 -30.89 -8.05
CA GLU A 379 8.99 -32.06 -8.30
C GLU A 379 9.37 -32.76 -6.99
N ILE A 380 9.79 -31.98 -6.00
CA ILE A 380 10.19 -32.46 -4.67
C ILE A 380 8.99 -33.07 -3.92
N ARG A 381 7.84 -32.40 -3.90
CA ARG A 381 6.56 -32.92 -3.34
C ARG A 381 6.15 -34.24 -3.99
N THR A 382 6.31 -34.37 -5.31
CA THR A 382 6.02 -35.61 -6.05
C THR A 382 6.92 -36.76 -5.61
N ILE A 383 8.18 -36.48 -5.27
CA ILE A 383 9.12 -37.46 -4.72
C ILE A 383 8.75 -37.84 -3.28
N PHE A 384 8.36 -36.89 -2.42
CA PHE A 384 7.89 -37.19 -1.05
C PHE A 384 6.71 -38.15 -1.07
N LYS A 385 5.66 -37.82 -1.83
CA LYS A 385 4.45 -38.62 -2.02
C LYS A 385 4.79 -40.05 -2.49
N LYS A 386 5.78 -40.21 -3.38
CA LYS A 386 6.29 -41.52 -3.81
C LYS A 386 7.01 -42.28 -2.69
N ILE A 387 7.97 -41.64 -1.99
CA ILE A 387 8.74 -42.28 -0.90
C ILE A 387 7.83 -42.74 0.24
N ILE A 388 6.82 -41.92 0.59
CA ILE A 388 5.78 -42.25 1.57
C ILE A 388 4.96 -43.44 1.07
N ALA A 389 4.43 -43.41 -0.16
CA ALA A 389 3.61 -44.49 -0.71
C ALA A 389 4.33 -45.85 -0.76
N GLU A 390 5.64 -45.87 -1.03
CA GLU A 390 6.47 -47.09 -0.98
C GLU A 390 6.72 -47.60 0.46
N ARG A 391 6.63 -46.71 1.46
CA ARG A 391 6.81 -47.02 2.89
C ARG A 391 5.52 -47.34 3.64
N LYS A 392 4.34 -47.03 3.10
CA LYS A 392 3.05 -47.41 3.69
C LYS A 392 2.93 -48.92 3.81
N LYS A 393 2.29 -49.38 4.89
CA LYS A 393 1.80 -50.75 5.08
C LYS A 393 0.97 -51.13 3.86
N LYS A 394 1.27 -52.28 3.25
CA LYS A 394 0.40 -52.87 2.23
C LYS A 394 -0.96 -53.19 2.88
N THR A 395 -1.95 -52.33 2.69
CA THR A 395 -3.34 -52.72 2.93
C THR A 395 -3.73 -53.76 1.89
N LEU A 396 -4.38 -54.84 2.34
CA LEU A 396 -5.14 -55.69 1.44
C LEU A 396 -6.26 -54.84 0.85
N ARG A 397 -6.08 -54.37 -0.39
CA ARG A 397 -7.24 -54.06 -1.23
C ARG A 397 -7.98 -55.37 -1.42
N SER A 398 -9.15 -55.50 -0.80
CA SER A 398 -10.09 -56.52 -1.24
C SER A 398 -10.36 -56.25 -2.72
N LYS A 399 -9.92 -57.20 -3.56
CA LYS A 399 -10.29 -57.19 -4.97
C LYS A 399 -11.76 -57.58 -5.00
N LEU A 400 -12.54 -56.97 -5.90
CA LEU A 400 -13.90 -57.49 -6.15
C LEU A 400 -13.77 -58.98 -6.47
N PRO A 401 -14.56 -59.85 -5.81
CA PRO A 401 -14.29 -61.27 -5.83
C PRO A 401 -14.33 -61.82 -7.26
N ALA A 402 -13.40 -62.72 -7.55
CA ALA A 402 -13.13 -63.28 -8.86
C ALA A 402 -13.64 -64.74 -8.96
N GLU A 403 -13.73 -65.23 -10.19
CA GLU A 403 -14.09 -66.62 -10.50
C GLU A 403 -12.99 -67.62 -10.05
N GLU A 404 -11.73 -67.18 -9.91
CA GLU A 404 -10.59 -67.96 -9.42
C GLU A 404 -9.65 -67.11 -8.54
N GLY A 405 -8.89 -67.73 -7.63
CA GLY A 405 -7.90 -67.08 -6.76
C GLY A 405 -7.38 -68.00 -5.64
N GLU A 406 -6.35 -67.60 -4.90
CA GLU A 406 -5.74 -68.45 -3.86
C GLU A 406 -6.53 -68.46 -2.53
N ILE A 407 -7.41 -67.48 -2.29
CA ILE A 407 -8.22 -67.37 -1.06
C ILE A 407 -9.71 -67.41 -1.40
N LEU A 408 -10.47 -68.30 -0.73
CA LEU A 408 -11.92 -68.32 -0.81
C LEU A 408 -12.53 -67.29 0.15
N ALA A 409 -12.79 -66.08 -0.35
CA ALA A 409 -13.26 -64.95 0.45
C ALA A 409 -14.72 -65.09 0.92
N PHE A 410 -15.59 -65.76 0.14
CA PHE A 410 -17.01 -65.91 0.47
C PHE A 410 -17.51 -67.38 0.47
N PRO A 411 -17.07 -68.24 1.42
CA PRO A 411 -17.39 -69.68 1.40
C PRO A 411 -18.89 -70.01 1.40
N ALA A 412 -19.72 -69.23 2.11
CA ALA A 412 -21.17 -69.44 2.13
C ALA A 412 -21.83 -69.12 0.78
N GLN A 413 -21.35 -68.09 0.07
CA GLN A 413 -21.85 -67.77 -1.27
C GLN A 413 -21.36 -68.79 -2.30
N ALA A 414 -20.14 -69.32 -2.14
CA ALA A 414 -19.61 -70.38 -2.98
C ALA A 414 -20.48 -71.65 -2.90
N HIS A 415 -20.86 -72.06 -1.70
CA HIS A 415 -21.75 -73.21 -1.46
C HIS A 415 -23.13 -73.01 -2.12
N ILE A 416 -23.76 -71.85 -1.91
CA ILE A 416 -25.09 -71.52 -2.47
C ILE A 416 -25.02 -71.45 -4.01
N ALA A 417 -23.94 -70.93 -4.58
CA ALA A 417 -23.76 -70.86 -6.03
C ALA A 417 -23.64 -72.25 -6.66
N VAL A 418 -22.84 -73.14 -6.05
CA VAL A 418 -22.70 -74.54 -6.52
C VAL A 418 -24.02 -75.30 -6.40
N GLU A 419 -24.78 -75.13 -5.32
CA GLU A 419 -26.12 -75.75 -5.18
C GLU A 419 -27.15 -75.20 -6.18
N SER A 420 -27.00 -73.96 -6.63
CA SER A 420 -27.84 -73.34 -7.68
C SER A 420 -27.30 -73.56 -9.10
N GLY A 421 -26.25 -74.37 -9.27
CA GLY A 421 -25.69 -74.76 -10.57
C GLY A 421 -24.74 -73.75 -11.20
N ASN A 422 -24.30 -72.71 -10.47
CA ASN A 422 -23.22 -71.83 -10.89
C ASN A 422 -21.87 -72.35 -10.37
N PHE A 423 -21.07 -72.93 -11.27
CA PHE A 423 -19.75 -73.49 -10.97
C PHE A 423 -18.59 -72.49 -11.12
N GLU A 424 -18.85 -71.28 -11.64
CA GLU A 424 -17.89 -70.19 -11.76
C GLU A 424 -18.32 -68.97 -10.90
N PRO A 425 -18.50 -69.13 -9.57
CA PRO A 425 -18.92 -68.03 -8.72
C PRO A 425 -17.80 -67.04 -8.43
N ARG A 426 -18.16 -65.75 -8.41
CA ARG A 426 -17.28 -64.66 -7.97
C ARG A 426 -17.18 -64.65 -6.44
N VAL A 427 -16.26 -65.45 -5.90
CA VAL A 427 -16.07 -65.67 -4.45
C VAL A 427 -14.61 -65.78 -4.00
N TRP A 428 -13.65 -65.73 -4.94
CA TRP A 428 -12.21 -65.86 -4.66
C TRP A 428 -11.48 -64.51 -4.65
N GLU A 429 -10.35 -64.43 -3.96
CA GLU A 429 -9.42 -63.29 -4.01
C GLU A 429 -8.00 -63.75 -4.40
N THR A 430 -7.33 -62.98 -5.27
CA THR A 430 -5.98 -63.27 -5.78
C THR A 430 -4.90 -62.46 -5.04
N VAL A 431 -3.87 -63.11 -4.51
CA VAL A 431 -2.86 -62.52 -3.61
C VAL A 431 -1.54 -62.18 -4.31
N ASP A 432 -1.31 -60.90 -4.58
CA ASP A 432 -0.06 -60.41 -5.20
C ASP A 432 1.11 -60.37 -4.20
N TRP A 433 1.89 -61.45 -4.15
CA TRP A 433 3.20 -61.43 -3.49
C TRP A 433 4.19 -60.58 -4.30
N LYS A 434 4.76 -59.57 -3.65
CA LYS A 434 5.92 -58.81 -4.16
C LYS A 434 6.96 -58.75 -3.06
N ASP A 435 8.12 -59.35 -3.32
CA ASP A 435 9.33 -59.18 -2.52
C ASP A 435 9.70 -57.70 -2.40
N LYS A 436 10.35 -57.33 -1.29
CA LYS A 436 10.85 -55.98 -1.02
C LYS A 436 12.38 -55.99 -0.93
N PRO A 437 13.06 -54.88 -1.30
CA PRO A 437 14.47 -54.68 -0.94
C PRO A 437 14.64 -54.76 0.58
N LYS A 438 15.78 -55.31 1.02
CA LYS A 438 15.92 -55.89 2.35
C LYS A 438 16.34 -54.90 3.44
N GLU A 439 16.84 -53.74 3.05
CA GLU A 439 17.32 -52.67 3.93
C GLU A 439 16.82 -51.31 3.41
N LEU A 440 16.25 -50.51 4.30
CA LEU A 440 15.77 -49.14 4.04
C LEU A 440 16.37 -48.22 5.10
N PHE A 441 16.71 -46.99 4.71
CA PHE A 441 17.11 -45.97 5.69
C PHE A 441 15.91 -45.59 6.58
N GLY A 442 16.12 -45.52 7.90
CA GLY A 442 15.11 -45.08 8.87
C GLY A 442 15.30 -43.63 9.33
N GLU A 443 16.48 -43.06 9.08
CA GLU A 443 16.83 -41.68 9.45
C GLU A 443 17.53 -40.99 8.28
N PHE A 444 17.16 -39.74 7.99
CA PHE A 444 17.76 -38.91 6.94
C PHE A 444 18.07 -37.52 7.49
N ASP A 445 19.36 -37.18 7.51
CA ASP A 445 19.89 -35.91 8.00
C ASP A 445 20.43 -35.09 6.83
N VAL A 446 20.03 -33.83 6.71
CA VAL A 446 20.60 -32.88 5.74
C VAL A 446 21.15 -31.66 6.47
N THR A 447 22.44 -31.43 6.32
CA THR A 447 23.12 -30.21 6.81
C THR A 447 23.44 -29.30 5.64
N ILE A 448 22.95 -28.07 5.65
CA ILE A 448 23.35 -27.02 4.71
C ILE A 448 24.43 -26.16 5.38
N VAL A 449 25.49 -25.86 4.64
CA VAL A 449 26.64 -25.07 5.12
C VAL A 449 26.83 -23.90 4.15
N CYS A 450 26.48 -22.69 4.58
CA CYS A 450 26.38 -21.51 3.72
C CYS A 450 27.55 -20.53 3.91
N ASP A 451 28.08 -20.03 2.80
CA ASP A 451 29.20 -19.09 2.78
C ASP A 451 28.75 -17.68 3.20
N ARG A 452 29.59 -17.02 4.02
CA ARG A 452 29.43 -15.63 4.44
C ARG A 452 30.72 -14.82 4.33
N SER A 453 31.69 -15.30 3.54
CA SER A 453 32.86 -14.54 3.11
C SER A 453 32.49 -13.35 2.20
N GLY A 454 33.36 -12.35 2.11
CA GLY A 454 33.10 -11.08 1.42
C GLY A 454 32.98 -11.19 -0.11
N SER A 455 33.40 -12.29 -0.73
CA SER A 455 33.21 -12.57 -2.16
C SER A 455 31.72 -12.71 -2.52
N MET A 456 30.92 -13.29 -1.62
CA MET A 456 29.47 -13.48 -1.76
C MET A 456 28.66 -12.19 -1.85
N GLU A 457 29.26 -11.04 -1.52
CA GLU A 457 28.66 -9.71 -1.70
C GLU A 457 28.70 -9.23 -3.17
N ARG A 458 29.55 -9.83 -4.03
CA ARG A 458 29.81 -9.33 -5.40
C ARG A 458 29.85 -10.47 -6.45
N PRO A 459 28.89 -10.51 -7.40
CA PRO A 459 27.62 -9.79 -7.39
C PRO A 459 26.72 -10.23 -6.22
N SER A 460 25.92 -9.31 -5.68
CA SER A 460 25.04 -9.58 -4.53
C SER A 460 23.92 -10.59 -4.81
N SER A 461 23.71 -10.98 -6.07
CA SER A 461 22.87 -12.12 -6.42
C SER A 461 23.35 -13.43 -5.79
N LYS A 462 24.68 -13.63 -5.60
CA LYS A 462 25.25 -14.84 -4.99
C LYS A 462 24.61 -15.15 -3.63
N LYS A 463 24.65 -14.20 -2.69
CA LYS A 463 24.03 -14.34 -1.37
C LYS A 463 22.50 -14.39 -1.42
N ILE A 464 21.85 -13.72 -2.37
CA ILE A 464 20.39 -13.74 -2.53
C ILE A 464 19.90 -15.14 -2.96
N GLU A 465 20.51 -15.73 -3.99
CA GLU A 465 20.12 -17.06 -4.46
C GLU A 465 20.63 -18.16 -3.51
N GLN A 466 21.76 -17.99 -2.81
CA GLN A 466 22.14 -18.86 -1.69
C GLN A 466 21.06 -18.86 -0.60
N ARG A 467 20.56 -17.69 -0.20
CA ARG A 467 19.50 -17.56 0.80
C ARG A 467 18.20 -18.23 0.35
N LYS A 468 17.80 -18.07 -0.92
CA LYS A 468 16.66 -18.78 -1.51
C LYS A 468 16.85 -20.29 -1.52
N ALA A 469 17.99 -20.78 -2.00
CA ALA A 469 18.26 -22.21 -2.13
C ALA A 469 18.34 -22.92 -0.76
N ALA A 470 18.95 -22.26 0.24
CA ALA A 470 18.96 -22.75 1.62
C ALA A 470 17.56 -22.80 2.24
N ALA A 471 16.74 -21.75 2.05
CA ALA A 471 15.37 -21.72 2.53
C ALA A 471 14.47 -22.78 1.85
N LEU A 472 14.58 -22.92 0.52
CA LEU A 472 13.85 -23.90 -0.27
C LEU A 472 14.08 -25.34 0.23
N VAL A 473 15.35 -25.73 0.42
CA VAL A 473 15.69 -27.07 0.95
C VAL A 473 15.23 -27.22 2.41
N MET A 474 15.34 -26.18 3.23
CA MET A 474 14.93 -26.20 4.62
C MET A 474 13.41 -26.39 4.79
N GLU A 475 12.60 -25.64 4.05
CA GLU A 475 11.14 -25.75 4.08
C GLU A 475 10.65 -27.06 3.47
N ALA A 476 11.21 -27.49 2.32
CA ALA A 476 10.83 -28.75 1.71
C ALA A 476 11.12 -29.95 2.65
N LEU A 477 12.26 -29.94 3.37
CA LEU A 477 12.56 -30.97 4.38
C LEU A 477 11.63 -30.90 5.61
N LYS A 478 11.13 -29.71 5.96
CA LYS A 478 10.14 -29.54 7.03
C LYS A 478 8.78 -30.11 6.59
N GLU A 479 8.33 -29.77 5.39
CA GLU A 479 7.10 -30.30 4.78
C GLU A 479 7.13 -31.84 4.72
N PHE A 480 8.23 -32.42 4.25
CA PHE A 480 8.42 -33.88 4.23
C PHE A 480 8.38 -34.52 5.63
N SER A 481 8.99 -33.86 6.63
CA SER A 481 8.96 -34.35 8.01
C SER A 481 7.58 -34.26 8.66
N ASP A 482 6.72 -33.36 8.19
CA ASP A 482 5.33 -33.24 8.66
C ASP A 482 4.44 -34.28 7.96
N GLU A 483 4.52 -34.44 6.63
CA GLU A 483 3.81 -35.51 5.88
C GLU A 483 4.13 -36.90 6.47
N LEU A 484 5.41 -37.19 6.75
CA LEU A 484 5.84 -38.42 7.42
C LEU A 484 5.32 -38.55 8.87
N GLY A 485 5.07 -37.44 9.53
CA GLY A 485 4.49 -37.38 10.88
C GLY A 485 3.00 -37.73 10.88
N GLU A 486 2.24 -37.22 9.92
CA GLU A 486 0.81 -37.52 9.75
C GLU A 486 0.58 -38.96 9.27
N GLU A 487 1.38 -39.42 8.31
CA GLU A 487 1.27 -40.77 7.73
C GLU A 487 1.85 -41.88 8.63
N LYS A 488 2.55 -41.52 9.72
CA LYS A 488 3.24 -42.43 10.64
C LYS A 488 2.42 -43.66 11.10
N PRO A 489 1.11 -43.56 11.42
CA PRO A 489 0.31 -44.74 11.79
C PRO A 489 0.19 -45.77 10.64
N TYR A 490 0.28 -45.32 9.39
CA TYR A 490 0.15 -46.13 8.18
C TYR A 490 1.49 -46.60 7.62
N LEU A 491 2.64 -46.06 8.07
CA LEU A 491 3.97 -46.53 7.63
C LEU A 491 4.30 -47.93 8.16
N GLU A 492 4.91 -48.75 7.31
CA GLU A 492 5.50 -50.05 7.65
C GLU A 492 6.95 -49.89 8.12
N PHE A 493 7.65 -48.96 7.49
CA PHE A 493 9.01 -48.54 7.83
C PHE A 493 9.03 -47.03 8.05
N ASP A 494 9.30 -46.64 9.30
CA ASP A 494 9.41 -45.25 9.72
C ASP A 494 10.54 -44.51 8.98
N LEU A 495 10.42 -43.19 8.85
CA LEU A 495 11.48 -42.31 8.35
C LEU A 495 11.47 -41.03 9.17
N ASN A 496 12.55 -40.77 9.90
CA ASN A 496 12.76 -39.51 10.62
C ASN A 496 13.67 -38.60 9.79
N VAL A 497 13.17 -37.43 9.41
CA VAL A 497 13.92 -36.42 8.64
C VAL A 497 14.37 -35.32 9.60
N ARG A 498 15.66 -34.96 9.56
CA ARG A 498 16.23 -33.84 10.32
C ARG A 498 16.98 -32.90 9.38
N SER A 499 16.89 -31.61 9.63
CA SER A 499 17.65 -30.57 8.93
C SER A 499 18.49 -29.75 9.89
N GLU A 500 19.60 -29.21 9.40
CA GLU A 500 20.60 -28.46 10.15
C GLU A 500 21.18 -27.37 9.24
N ILE A 501 21.44 -26.16 9.76
CA ILE A 501 22.06 -25.07 8.99
C ILE A 501 23.24 -24.48 9.77
N TRP A 502 24.39 -24.48 9.12
CA TRP A 502 25.62 -23.83 9.54
C TRP A 502 26.01 -22.71 8.57
N THR A 503 26.83 -21.77 9.04
CA THR A 503 27.55 -20.81 8.19
C THR A 503 29.05 -20.88 8.43
N PHE A 504 29.83 -20.27 7.54
CA PHE A 504 31.28 -20.08 7.68
C PHE A 504 31.72 -18.74 7.06
N GLY A 505 32.99 -18.38 7.29
CA GLY A 505 33.57 -17.09 6.91
C GLY A 505 34.87 -16.91 7.69
N ASP A 506 34.98 -15.84 8.48
CA ASP A 506 35.94 -15.80 9.59
C ASP A 506 35.44 -16.63 10.80
N ASP A 507 36.27 -16.77 11.84
CA ASP A 507 35.94 -17.61 13.01
C ASP A 507 34.66 -17.18 13.76
N LYS A 508 34.16 -15.96 13.52
CA LYS A 508 32.91 -15.43 14.08
C LYS A 508 31.69 -15.72 13.20
N GLN A 509 31.86 -16.19 11.95
CA GLN A 509 30.74 -16.67 11.09
C GLN A 509 30.60 -18.19 11.11
N VAL A 510 31.49 -18.93 11.79
CA VAL A 510 31.36 -20.38 12.03
C VAL A 510 30.28 -20.62 13.09
N GLU A 511 29.03 -20.52 12.67
CA GLU A 511 27.82 -20.47 13.52
C GLU A 511 26.78 -21.51 13.08
N MET A 512 26.06 -22.08 14.04
CA MET A 512 24.93 -22.99 13.80
C MET A 512 23.61 -22.21 13.94
N LEU A 513 22.94 -21.93 12.82
CA LEU A 513 21.69 -21.16 12.78
C LEU A 513 20.46 -22.02 13.06
N LYS A 514 20.50 -23.28 12.64
CA LYS A 514 19.47 -24.28 12.94
C LYS A 514 20.13 -25.58 13.45
N PRO A 515 19.83 -26.05 14.66
CA PRO A 515 20.31 -27.34 15.15
C PRO A 515 19.69 -28.52 14.38
N LEU A 516 20.38 -29.67 14.42
CA LEU A 516 19.97 -30.92 13.78
C LEU A 516 18.76 -31.56 14.47
N ASP A 517 17.58 -31.10 14.08
CA ASP A 517 16.29 -31.64 14.49
C ASP A 517 15.26 -31.56 13.34
N LYS A 518 14.04 -32.02 13.61
CA LYS A 518 12.89 -31.96 12.68
C LYS A 518 12.04 -30.69 12.80
N ASN A 519 12.35 -29.83 13.75
CA ASN A 519 11.56 -28.64 14.05
C ASN A 519 12.04 -27.47 13.20
N LEU A 520 11.14 -26.52 12.94
CA LEU A 520 11.47 -25.28 12.28
C LEU A 520 10.51 -24.21 12.79
N THR A 521 11.03 -23.32 13.64
CA THR A 521 10.27 -22.22 14.26
C THR A 521 10.36 -20.95 13.43
N GLU A 522 9.43 -20.02 13.62
CA GLU A 522 9.48 -18.72 12.91
C GLU A 522 10.74 -17.94 13.29
N LYS A 523 11.20 -18.10 14.54
CA LYS A 523 12.48 -17.55 14.99
C LYS A 523 13.68 -18.12 14.23
N GLN A 524 13.72 -19.43 13.95
CA GLN A 524 14.80 -20.05 13.17
C GLN A 524 14.73 -19.61 11.70
N ARG A 525 13.52 -19.54 11.13
CA ARG A 525 13.25 -19.03 9.77
C ARG A 525 13.78 -17.60 9.58
N VAL A 526 13.36 -16.68 10.44
CA VAL A 526 13.80 -15.27 10.43
C VAL A 526 15.31 -15.15 10.69
N LEU A 527 15.88 -15.94 11.61
CA LEU A 527 17.32 -15.94 11.88
C LEU A 527 18.13 -16.33 10.64
N VAL A 528 17.79 -17.44 9.98
CA VAL A 528 18.46 -17.89 8.74
C VAL A 528 18.31 -16.83 7.63
N TYR A 529 17.10 -16.30 7.45
CA TYR A 529 16.80 -15.28 6.45
C TYR A 529 17.62 -13.99 6.64
N LYS A 530 17.76 -13.50 7.87
CA LYS A 530 18.52 -12.27 8.19
C LYS A 530 20.03 -12.49 8.21
N THR A 531 20.49 -13.63 8.72
CA THR A 531 21.93 -13.92 8.81
C THR A 531 22.55 -14.13 7.43
N LEU A 532 21.84 -14.78 6.49
CA LEU A 532 22.28 -14.96 5.10
C LEU A 532 22.14 -13.71 4.22
N GLU A 533 21.55 -12.62 4.71
CA GLU A 533 21.52 -11.32 4.00
C GLU A 533 22.87 -10.60 4.01
N ASN A 534 23.74 -10.95 4.96
CA ASN A 534 24.99 -10.24 5.25
C ASN A 534 26.16 -11.23 5.29
N THR A 535 27.18 -10.94 4.47
CA THR A 535 28.37 -11.79 4.27
C THR A 535 29.65 -11.03 4.67
N PRO A 536 29.92 -10.88 5.99
CA PRO A 536 30.93 -9.95 6.51
C PRO A 536 32.33 -10.58 6.70
N GLY A 537 32.58 -11.81 6.26
CA GLY A 537 33.81 -12.54 6.57
C GLY A 537 34.99 -12.19 5.66
N ASP A 538 36.13 -11.88 6.25
CA ASP A 538 37.38 -11.59 5.52
C ASP A 538 38.15 -12.86 5.06
N SER A 539 37.60 -14.06 5.27
CA SER A 539 38.24 -15.37 5.00
C SER A 539 37.22 -16.48 4.73
N THR A 540 37.67 -17.65 4.27
CA THR A 540 36.81 -18.77 3.82
C THR A 540 37.09 -20.05 4.61
N LYS A 541 36.69 -20.09 5.88
CA LYS A 541 36.95 -21.19 6.83
C LYS A 541 35.91 -22.31 6.81
N ASP A 542 35.65 -22.84 5.62
CA ASP A 542 34.74 -23.99 5.41
C ASP A 542 35.14 -25.23 6.24
N PHE A 543 36.45 -25.53 6.32
CA PHE A 543 37.00 -26.62 7.12
C PHE A 543 36.60 -26.51 8.59
N SER A 544 36.56 -25.30 9.18
CA SER A 544 36.17 -25.10 10.58
C SER A 544 34.71 -25.50 10.83
N ALA A 545 33.80 -25.21 9.89
CA ALA A 545 32.41 -25.65 10.00
C ALA A 545 32.29 -27.18 9.84
N LEU A 546 33.06 -27.78 8.92
CA LEU A 546 33.12 -29.23 8.76
C LEU A 546 33.68 -29.94 10.00
N GLU A 547 34.68 -29.37 10.70
CA GLU A 547 35.15 -29.88 11.99
C GLU A 547 34.07 -29.81 13.08
N LYS A 548 33.32 -28.71 13.17
CA LYS A 548 32.18 -28.62 14.11
C LYS A 548 31.10 -29.66 13.81
N ILE A 549 30.82 -29.92 12.53
CA ILE A 549 29.88 -30.97 12.11
C ILE A 549 30.43 -32.36 12.48
N ARG A 550 31.72 -32.66 12.23
CA ARG A 550 32.37 -33.91 12.64
C ARG A 550 32.18 -34.18 14.14
N ASP A 551 32.52 -33.19 14.95
CA ASP A 551 32.53 -33.28 16.41
C ASP A 551 31.12 -33.25 17.02
N GLY A 552 30.15 -32.71 16.28
CA GLY A 552 28.73 -32.69 16.65
C GLY A 552 27.97 -34.00 16.40
N VAL A 553 28.43 -34.89 15.50
CA VAL A 553 27.74 -36.17 15.23
C VAL A 553 27.93 -37.15 16.39
N PRO A 554 26.85 -37.61 17.07
CA PRO A 554 26.96 -38.56 18.18
C PRO A 554 27.55 -39.91 17.73
N ALA A 555 28.32 -40.55 18.61
CA ALA A 555 28.91 -41.88 18.34
C ALA A 555 27.87 -42.96 17.95
N GLY A 556 26.63 -42.84 18.45
CA GLY A 556 25.51 -43.70 18.05
C GLY A 556 25.08 -43.49 16.60
N ASP A 557 25.07 -42.25 16.11
CA ASP A 557 24.66 -41.91 14.75
C ASP A 557 25.74 -42.29 13.74
N TRP A 558 27.04 -42.12 14.06
CA TRP A 558 28.13 -42.72 13.27
C TRP A 558 27.95 -44.23 13.05
N ALA A 559 27.54 -44.97 14.09
CA ALA A 559 27.27 -46.40 13.99
C ALA A 559 25.98 -46.74 13.21
N LYS A 560 25.04 -45.80 13.02
CA LYS A 560 23.88 -45.95 12.11
C LYS A 560 24.27 -45.69 10.65
N ILE A 561 25.13 -44.70 10.39
CA ILE A 561 25.60 -44.35 9.04
C ILE A 561 26.37 -45.53 8.43
N GLN A 562 27.35 -46.07 9.15
CA GLN A 562 28.11 -47.26 8.72
C GLN A 562 27.24 -48.51 8.47
N LYS A 563 26.03 -48.57 9.05
CA LYS A 563 25.06 -49.68 8.91
C LYS A 563 23.92 -49.35 7.95
N ARG A 564 24.04 -48.28 7.14
CA ARG A 564 23.01 -47.78 6.20
C ARG A 564 21.62 -47.59 6.83
N LYS A 565 21.55 -47.31 8.13
CA LYS A 565 20.29 -47.01 8.85
C LYS A 565 19.98 -45.53 8.90
N LEU A 566 21.03 -44.71 8.98
CA LEU A 566 20.97 -43.26 8.87
C LEU A 566 21.72 -42.82 7.61
N LYS A 567 21.16 -41.90 6.84
CA LYS A 567 21.87 -41.23 5.74
C LYS A 567 22.09 -39.77 6.12
N LYS A 568 23.35 -39.36 6.29
CA LYS A 568 23.70 -37.95 6.48
C LYS A 568 24.31 -37.39 5.20
N LEU A 569 23.73 -36.28 4.75
CA LEU A 569 24.13 -35.49 3.59
C LEU A 569 24.55 -34.10 4.10
N VAL A 570 25.71 -33.63 3.69
CA VAL A 570 26.17 -32.25 3.93
C VAL A 570 26.31 -31.57 2.57
N ILE A 571 25.68 -30.41 2.41
CA ILE A 571 25.75 -29.57 1.21
C ILE A 571 26.47 -28.29 1.60
N VAL A 572 27.67 -28.08 1.08
CA VAL A 572 28.43 -26.83 1.27
C VAL A 572 28.25 -25.95 0.04
N LEU A 573 27.87 -24.71 0.25
CA LEU A 573 27.72 -23.68 -0.77
C LEU A 573 28.88 -22.71 -0.61
N THR A 574 29.57 -22.34 -1.70
CA THR A 574 30.70 -21.39 -1.70
C THR A 574 30.92 -20.76 -3.08
N ASP A 575 31.50 -19.57 -3.15
CA ASP A 575 31.84 -18.89 -4.42
C ASP A 575 33.35 -18.75 -4.67
N GLY A 576 34.21 -19.38 -3.88
CA GLY A 576 35.66 -19.24 -4.00
C GLY A 576 36.49 -20.35 -3.35
N ASP A 577 37.77 -20.05 -3.13
CA ASP A 577 38.73 -20.98 -2.53
C ASP A 577 38.59 -21.05 -0.99
N SER A 578 38.67 -22.27 -0.46
CA SER A 578 38.91 -22.52 0.97
C SER A 578 40.27 -21.98 1.41
N ASP A 579 40.36 -21.42 2.62
CA ASP A 579 41.67 -21.04 3.20
C ASP A 579 42.59 -22.27 3.42
N ASN A 580 42.02 -23.48 3.50
CA ASN A 580 42.77 -24.73 3.72
C ASN A 580 42.14 -25.95 3.02
N PRO A 581 42.25 -26.07 1.68
CA PRO A 581 41.68 -27.19 0.94
C PRO A 581 42.23 -28.56 1.37
N SER A 582 43.46 -28.58 1.91
CA SER A 582 44.09 -29.81 2.42
C SER A 582 43.40 -30.35 3.68
N ALA A 583 42.93 -29.47 4.57
CA ALA A 583 42.13 -29.85 5.73
C ALA A 583 40.74 -30.37 5.30
N VAL A 584 40.08 -29.67 4.37
CA VAL A 584 38.79 -30.11 3.79
C VAL A 584 38.93 -31.51 3.17
N GLN A 585 39.91 -31.74 2.31
CA GLN A 585 40.18 -33.07 1.74
C GLN A 585 40.61 -34.13 2.78
N GLY A 586 41.12 -33.73 3.95
CA GLY A 586 41.29 -34.62 5.10
C GLY A 586 39.95 -35.10 5.65
N LEU A 587 39.09 -34.16 6.04
CA LEU A 587 37.77 -34.41 6.62
C LEU A 587 36.86 -35.20 5.66
N LEU A 588 36.87 -34.87 4.36
CA LEU A 588 36.08 -35.57 3.35
C LEU A 588 36.45 -37.05 3.21
N ARG A 589 37.71 -37.44 3.46
CA ARG A 589 38.10 -38.86 3.50
C ARG A 589 37.53 -39.55 4.73
N GLU A 590 37.68 -38.96 5.92
CA GLU A 590 37.12 -39.48 7.17
C GLU A 590 35.59 -39.64 7.09
N PHE A 591 34.90 -38.66 6.50
CA PHE A 591 33.46 -38.69 6.27
C PHE A 591 33.03 -39.81 5.32
N ARG A 592 33.71 -39.94 4.17
CA ARG A 592 33.41 -40.98 3.17
C ARG A 592 33.71 -42.39 3.69
N GLU A 593 34.80 -42.57 4.43
CA GLU A 593 35.13 -43.85 5.12
C GLU A 593 34.08 -44.26 6.15
N LYS A 594 33.41 -43.29 6.80
CA LYS A 594 32.30 -43.54 7.73
C LYS A 594 30.93 -43.62 7.06
N GLY A 595 30.84 -43.37 5.75
CA GLY A 595 29.61 -43.44 4.95
C GLY A 595 28.75 -42.17 4.90
N MET A 596 29.28 -41.02 5.34
CA MET A 596 28.60 -39.72 5.19
C MET A 596 28.90 -39.10 3.81
N VAL A 597 27.88 -38.52 3.18
CA VAL A 597 28.01 -37.85 1.87
C VAL A 597 28.20 -36.36 2.11
N VAL A 598 29.20 -35.75 1.46
CA VAL A 598 29.45 -34.30 1.51
C VAL A 598 29.68 -33.80 0.09
N ILE A 599 28.92 -32.80 -0.33
CA ILE A 599 28.95 -32.20 -1.66
C ILE A 599 29.26 -30.71 -1.54
N GLY A 600 30.26 -30.23 -2.27
CA GLY A 600 30.49 -28.80 -2.47
C GLY A 600 29.82 -28.32 -3.75
N VAL A 601 29.05 -27.23 -3.68
CA VAL A 601 28.42 -26.55 -4.81
C VAL A 601 29.05 -25.18 -4.96
N GLY A 602 29.93 -25.06 -5.96
CA GLY A 602 30.52 -23.79 -6.36
C GLY A 602 29.49 -22.88 -7.03
N ILE A 603 29.41 -21.62 -6.63
CA ILE A 603 28.50 -20.62 -7.17
C ILE A 603 29.24 -19.79 -8.24
N THR A 604 28.74 -19.81 -9.48
CA THR A 604 29.39 -19.27 -10.69
C THR A 604 30.73 -19.92 -11.05
N ALA A 605 31.36 -19.41 -12.13
CA ALA A 605 32.73 -19.75 -12.51
C ALA A 605 33.78 -19.36 -11.45
N GLU A 606 33.47 -18.47 -10.50
CA GLU A 606 34.39 -18.12 -9.40
C GLU A 606 34.50 -19.27 -8.39
N GLY A 607 33.39 -19.93 -8.05
CA GLY A 607 33.36 -21.16 -7.24
C GLY A 607 33.91 -22.41 -7.94
N ALA A 608 34.65 -22.29 -9.05
CA ALA A 608 35.12 -23.42 -9.84
C ALA A 608 35.98 -24.42 -9.05
N SER A 609 36.72 -23.96 -8.04
CA SER A 609 37.57 -24.79 -7.19
C SER A 609 36.80 -25.69 -6.22
N ALA A 610 35.48 -25.52 -6.07
CA ALA A 610 34.64 -26.49 -5.36
C ALA A 610 34.79 -27.92 -5.95
N LYS A 611 34.96 -28.05 -7.27
CA LYS A 611 35.24 -29.32 -7.96
C LYS A 611 36.53 -30.01 -7.48
N THR A 612 37.55 -29.23 -7.07
CA THR A 612 38.84 -29.76 -6.59
C THR A 612 38.89 -29.89 -5.07
N THR A 613 38.31 -28.95 -4.32
CA THR A 613 38.27 -28.97 -2.86
C THR A 613 37.36 -30.09 -2.34
N TYR A 614 36.21 -30.31 -2.98
CA TYR A 614 35.20 -31.30 -2.59
C TYR A 614 35.24 -32.61 -3.40
N ALA A 615 36.36 -32.90 -4.06
CA ALA A 615 36.47 -34.02 -4.99
C ALA A 615 36.22 -35.42 -4.36
N PRO A 616 35.68 -36.40 -5.13
CA PRO A 616 35.05 -36.25 -6.45
C PRO A 616 33.63 -35.66 -6.43
N ASP A 617 33.05 -35.41 -5.26
CA ASP A 617 31.63 -35.06 -5.09
C ASP A 617 31.32 -33.55 -5.29
N GLY A 618 32.33 -32.74 -5.63
CA GLY A 618 32.20 -31.30 -5.87
C GLY A 618 31.68 -30.94 -7.26
N MET A 619 30.78 -29.95 -7.33
CA MET A 619 30.13 -29.45 -8.55
C MET A 619 30.13 -27.92 -8.62
N VAL A 620 29.65 -27.36 -9.73
CA VAL A 620 29.52 -25.90 -9.95
C VAL A 620 28.17 -25.60 -10.59
N CYS A 621 27.48 -24.59 -10.08
CA CYS A 621 26.30 -23.98 -10.68
C CYS A 621 26.75 -22.75 -11.47
N GLU A 622 26.72 -22.81 -12.80
CA GLU A 622 27.36 -21.79 -13.66
C GLU A 622 26.61 -20.45 -13.66
N LYS A 623 25.27 -20.48 -13.60
CA LYS A 623 24.43 -19.28 -13.35
C LYS A 623 24.05 -19.22 -11.88
N VAL A 624 23.85 -18.02 -11.34
CA VAL A 624 23.50 -17.83 -9.93
C VAL A 624 22.03 -18.21 -9.69
N GLU A 625 21.20 -17.92 -10.68
CA GLU A 625 19.74 -18.08 -10.70
C GLU A 625 19.30 -19.55 -10.71
N ASP A 626 20.12 -20.45 -11.29
CA ASP A 626 19.82 -21.88 -11.36
C ASP A 626 20.09 -22.61 -10.02
N LEU A 627 20.73 -21.95 -9.03
CA LEU A 627 21.26 -22.58 -7.81
C LEU A 627 20.19 -23.30 -6.98
N ALA A 628 19.00 -22.71 -6.87
CA ALA A 628 17.88 -23.33 -6.18
C ALA A 628 17.38 -24.62 -6.87
N GLY A 629 17.38 -24.65 -8.20
CA GLY A 629 17.10 -25.85 -8.99
C GLY A 629 18.17 -26.92 -8.85
N VAL A 630 19.46 -26.54 -8.87
CA VAL A 630 20.58 -27.46 -8.66
C VAL A 630 20.50 -28.13 -7.28
N LEU A 631 20.20 -27.38 -6.21
CA LEU A 631 19.99 -27.94 -4.87
C LEU A 631 18.75 -28.84 -4.81
N GLY A 632 17.65 -28.44 -5.45
CA GLY A 632 16.44 -29.26 -5.54
C GLY A 632 16.66 -30.59 -6.25
N ASN A 633 17.41 -30.59 -7.35
CA ASN A 633 17.80 -31.80 -8.09
C ASN A 633 18.75 -32.71 -7.29
N LEU A 634 19.74 -32.13 -6.59
CA LEU A 634 20.66 -32.83 -5.70
C LEU A 634 19.90 -33.50 -4.53
N LEU A 635 19.02 -32.76 -3.87
CA LEU A 635 18.16 -33.28 -2.80
C LEU A 635 17.26 -34.41 -3.32
N SER A 636 16.59 -34.18 -4.45
CA SER A 636 15.72 -35.14 -5.13
C SER A 636 16.43 -36.46 -5.44
N LYS A 637 17.68 -36.41 -5.91
CA LYS A 637 18.52 -37.60 -6.13
C LYS A 637 18.73 -38.37 -4.84
N HIS A 638 19.21 -37.71 -3.78
CA HIS A 638 19.54 -38.39 -2.53
C HIS A 638 18.32 -38.84 -1.72
N ILE A 639 17.14 -38.25 -1.94
CA ILE A 639 15.86 -38.72 -1.39
C ILE A 639 15.33 -39.94 -2.15
N LYS A 640 15.43 -40.00 -3.49
CA LYS A 640 15.09 -41.21 -4.28
C LYS A 640 15.89 -42.43 -3.81
N GLU A 641 17.16 -42.21 -3.46
CA GLU A 641 18.06 -43.22 -2.90
C GLU A 641 17.69 -43.72 -1.47
N LEU A 642 16.70 -43.14 -0.78
CA LEU A 642 16.28 -43.60 0.56
C LEU A 642 15.48 -44.92 0.53
N ASN A 643 14.91 -45.27 -0.62
CA ASN A 643 14.12 -46.48 -0.83
C ASN A 643 14.83 -47.54 -1.70
N THR A 644 16.03 -47.25 -2.20
CA THR A 644 16.88 -48.20 -2.93
C THR A 644 17.98 -48.75 -2.01
N GLY A 645 17.76 -49.97 -1.50
CA GLY A 645 18.77 -50.73 -0.75
C GLY A 645 19.86 -51.29 -1.64
#